data_AF-A0A524N721-F1
#
_entry.id   AF-A0A524N721-F1
#
_cell.length_a   1.000
_cell.length_b   1.000
_cell.length_c   1.000
_cell.angle_alpha   90.00
_cell.angle_beta   90.00
_cell.angle_gamma   90.00
#
_symmetry.space_group_name_H-M   'P 1'
#
loop_
_entity.id
_entity.type
_entity.pdbx_description
1 polymer ?
#
loop_
_entity_poly.entity_id
_entity_poly.type
_entity_poly.pdbx_seq_one_letter_code
_entity_poly.pdbx_strand_id
1 'polypeptide(L)'
;MKNSGQEKNKQLITLALLLLLTQLTIQHAYAASSTLTGTVTDDSTGEPIPNAEVKTLYRRYSRQWSSTWYSHSETTTDNQGEYTLNLETDGNYLILITHMGTNDEYDYLPYGFYHNPAVEQTEENIALWRASAISFDGLAYFIETTAIPETTFRLIEPGSTEAIRYGDLGLIYGPGAGSVSSQLNIPSNKIYAPSLQNFRVEVQSYAKYKSETIHESFIIDDYAEAVLAPGESVEIDLRSLVLPKGIAKLQNETQGVESLIVDKEKQGFFLAVERQQLSGIKQTTNAAVSLMDQSRYAEAFTKSREAFVLISDLENGLNGMLIDASRSVYILVGFISITSIIVASLLFEDPLKKVAVSVAFFCVLFLALYYLHPGAQIATRTELAKVSITSIVSVNLIALILPRFMNQSSTGKEVSLINMSVPIFSIAKRSLRRRRLRFALTLTSILLLVASFISLTSFTSGYGLSFTKSEGTVMKEGVMIRTPDPPPERDAAPFSGGQGVAGPLPLDDLLLQWYGQMDDVVDVIPRYENQPQRQYRESNKPIARIERTPIFGLVGIMPPQEAEINHLDSAVVEGRYLGDRIGEVLISTGLAAKLDATVGDTFTLSAQEKTHTLTIVGLLDDNLLKELTDIDGKPILPSKIIEWERVEADGPDFVIEALAPCSPDEVLWFSTKTGENMTALQLLRINILLQDGVDLLEFARSTALNRGFRAWASTSSGVYLAELTGYFEGKGLPIIIPWVIVVLNVVVTMMNAYYERRHEVMIYSSIGMNPRHISSIFLAEAAVIGVLGGCIGYLLGLGAYKIIYLLTPALQVKQKISAIWSLAAIGISMMAVIIGGLSALKNSTSITPSLRRRWTIDKKQESTDETRIIIPVQVYEEEIAEYIEFINAKLEKAKKGRTMMVRMPKMTQTGEKSWEYSFIYTSANPQISPLYARNRLIIEKGQDKTYTIVLYTRGESESVKQAGSFLRQMGLDWSLQREEEAN
;
A
#
# COMPACT_ATOMS: atom_id res chain seq x y z
N MET A 1 -1.40 -7.53 -80.90
CA MET A 1 -1.04 -8.43 -79.78
C MET A 1 -2.14 -8.39 -78.71
N LYS A 2 -3.35 -8.86 -79.04
CA LYS A 2 -4.56 -8.60 -78.25
C LYS A 2 -5.39 -9.89 -78.03
N ASN A 3 -4.73 -11.03 -77.76
CA ASN A 3 -5.41 -12.32 -77.57
C ASN A 3 -4.74 -13.32 -76.60
N SER A 4 -3.68 -12.97 -75.84
CA SER A 4 -3.03 -13.93 -74.92
C SER A 4 -3.44 -13.82 -73.44
N GLY A 5 -4.32 -12.87 -73.08
CA GLY A 5 -4.71 -12.61 -71.69
C GLY A 5 -6.01 -13.31 -71.22
N GLN A 6 -6.89 -13.73 -72.14
CA GLN A 6 -8.17 -14.36 -71.77
C GLN A 6 -8.08 -15.87 -71.54
N GLU A 7 -7.08 -16.57 -72.11
CA GLU A 7 -6.90 -18.01 -71.87
C GLU A 7 -6.30 -18.32 -70.50
N LYS A 8 -5.40 -17.47 -69.97
CA LYS A 8 -4.82 -17.69 -68.63
C LYS A 8 -5.82 -17.55 -67.49
N ASN A 9 -6.78 -16.62 -67.59
CA ASN A 9 -7.82 -16.48 -66.58
C ASN A 9 -8.86 -17.60 -66.63
N LYS A 10 -9.19 -18.14 -67.82
CA LYS A 10 -10.04 -19.34 -67.90
C LYS A 10 -9.34 -20.56 -67.33
N GLN A 11 -8.04 -20.74 -67.58
CA GLN A 11 -7.27 -21.86 -67.02
C GLN A 11 -7.06 -21.75 -65.51
N LEU A 12 -6.85 -20.56 -64.94
CA LEU A 12 -6.77 -20.38 -63.49
C LEU A 12 -8.12 -20.55 -62.79
N ILE A 13 -9.21 -20.10 -63.40
CA ILE A 13 -10.56 -20.32 -62.85
C ILE A 13 -10.96 -21.79 -62.99
N THR A 14 -10.64 -22.48 -64.08
CA THR A 14 -10.90 -23.94 -64.18
C THR A 14 -9.96 -24.75 -63.29
N LEU A 15 -8.70 -24.34 -63.07
CA LEU A 15 -7.80 -25.02 -62.12
C LEU A 15 -8.23 -24.78 -60.67
N ALA A 16 -8.72 -23.57 -60.34
CA ALA A 16 -9.29 -23.27 -59.02
C ALA A 16 -10.64 -23.96 -58.80
N LEU A 17 -11.48 -24.07 -59.84
CA LEU A 17 -12.72 -24.86 -59.79
C LEU A 17 -12.41 -26.36 -59.72
N LEU A 18 -11.36 -26.86 -60.40
CA LEU A 18 -10.92 -28.25 -60.29
C LEU A 18 -10.33 -28.51 -58.91
N LEU A 19 -9.59 -27.56 -58.31
CA LEU A 19 -9.06 -27.68 -56.95
C LEU A 19 -10.18 -27.61 -55.90
N LEU A 20 -11.19 -26.75 -56.09
CA LEU A 20 -12.40 -26.74 -55.27
C LEU A 20 -13.22 -28.02 -55.46
N LEU A 21 -13.36 -28.53 -56.69
CA LEU A 21 -14.07 -29.78 -56.98
C LEU A 21 -13.30 -31.01 -56.50
N THR A 22 -11.96 -31.03 -56.53
CA THR A 22 -11.16 -32.11 -55.92
C THR A 22 -11.14 -32.04 -54.40
N GLN A 23 -11.41 -30.87 -53.79
CA GLN A 23 -11.70 -30.78 -52.35
C GLN A 23 -13.15 -31.13 -52.01
N LEU A 24 -14.07 -31.08 -52.97
CA LEU A 24 -15.47 -31.50 -52.84
C LEU A 24 -15.74 -32.95 -53.29
N THR A 25 -14.75 -33.63 -53.86
CA THR A 25 -14.80 -35.05 -54.19
C THR A 25 -13.59 -35.79 -53.61
N ILE A 26 -13.37 -35.66 -52.31
CA ILE A 26 -12.91 -36.83 -51.57
C ILE A 26 -14.15 -37.70 -51.45
N GLN A 27 -14.14 -38.83 -52.15
CA GLN A 27 -15.10 -39.89 -51.97
C GLN A 27 -15.32 -40.06 -50.46
N HIS A 28 -16.58 -40.01 -50.03
CA HIS A 28 -17.00 -40.85 -48.93
C HIS A 28 -16.69 -42.27 -49.43
N ALA A 29 -15.48 -42.76 -49.15
CA ALA A 29 -15.30 -44.18 -48.98
C ALA A 29 -16.39 -44.56 -47.99
N TYR A 30 -17.27 -45.49 -48.38
CA TYR A 30 -18.16 -46.11 -47.41
C TYR A 30 -17.26 -46.50 -46.24
N ALA A 31 -17.41 -45.82 -45.10
CA ALA A 31 -16.73 -46.22 -43.89
C ALA A 31 -17.12 -47.69 -43.72
N ALA A 32 -16.16 -48.59 -43.85
CA ALA A 32 -16.42 -49.97 -43.49
C ALA A 32 -16.80 -49.89 -42.01
N SER A 33 -18.02 -50.28 -41.67
CA SER A 33 -18.43 -50.39 -40.28
C SER A 33 -17.90 -51.73 -39.78
N SER A 34 -16.99 -51.72 -38.81
CA SER A 34 -16.67 -52.93 -38.08
C SER A 34 -17.67 -53.08 -36.95
N THR A 35 -18.18 -54.29 -36.76
CA THR A 35 -19.07 -54.60 -35.65
C THR A 35 -18.24 -55.27 -34.56
N LEU A 36 -18.23 -54.66 -33.38
CA LEU A 36 -17.64 -55.24 -32.17
C LEU A 36 -18.77 -55.82 -31.33
N THR A 37 -18.70 -57.11 -31.05
CA THR A 37 -19.64 -57.81 -30.16
C THR A 37 -18.95 -58.22 -28.87
N GLY A 38 -19.69 -58.48 -27.82
CA GLY A 38 -19.11 -58.99 -26.58
C GLY A 38 -20.16 -59.24 -25.52
N THR A 39 -19.73 -59.85 -24.43
CA THR A 39 -20.57 -60.13 -23.26
C THR A 39 -20.04 -59.43 -22.01
N VAL A 40 -20.95 -58.97 -21.15
CA VAL A 40 -20.64 -58.34 -19.86
C VAL A 40 -21.17 -59.23 -18.74
N THR A 41 -20.27 -59.73 -17.89
CA THR A 41 -20.60 -60.66 -16.80
C THR A 41 -20.07 -60.15 -15.46
N ASP A 42 -20.68 -60.55 -14.35
CA ASP A 42 -20.16 -60.30 -13.00
C ASP A 42 -18.93 -61.20 -12.74
N ASP A 43 -17.79 -60.61 -12.37
CA ASP A 43 -16.53 -61.33 -12.15
C ASP A 43 -16.60 -62.36 -11.00
N SER A 44 -17.45 -62.11 -10.00
CA SER A 44 -17.57 -62.95 -8.81
C SER A 44 -18.56 -64.11 -8.98
N THR A 45 -19.64 -63.92 -9.73
CA THR A 45 -20.70 -64.93 -9.92
C THR A 45 -20.69 -65.56 -11.30
N GLY A 46 -20.07 -64.92 -12.30
CA GLY A 46 -20.11 -65.32 -13.71
C GLY A 46 -21.46 -65.14 -14.39
N GLU A 47 -22.42 -64.48 -13.73
CA GLU A 47 -23.75 -64.23 -14.28
C GLU A 47 -23.73 -63.04 -15.26
N PRO A 48 -24.54 -63.07 -16.34
CA PRO A 48 -24.63 -61.95 -17.28
C PRO A 48 -25.26 -60.71 -16.62
N ILE A 49 -24.73 -59.53 -16.93
CA ILE A 49 -25.21 -58.24 -16.41
C ILE A 49 -26.11 -57.57 -17.46
N PRO A 50 -27.44 -57.52 -17.26
CA PRO A 50 -28.35 -56.83 -18.17
C PRO A 50 -28.35 -55.32 -17.95
N ASN A 51 -28.66 -54.55 -19.00
CA ASN A 51 -28.78 -53.08 -18.98
C ASN A 51 -27.49 -52.32 -18.58
N ALA A 52 -26.30 -52.90 -18.74
CA ALA A 52 -25.05 -52.15 -18.62
C ALA A 52 -24.91 -51.20 -19.81
N GLU A 53 -24.66 -49.92 -19.54
CA GLU A 53 -24.43 -48.88 -20.54
C GLU A 53 -23.03 -49.05 -21.15
N VAL A 54 -22.96 -49.16 -22.47
CA VAL A 54 -21.74 -49.25 -23.26
C VAL A 54 -21.65 -48.00 -24.12
N LYS A 55 -20.75 -47.10 -23.74
CA LYS A 55 -20.56 -45.79 -24.35
C LYS A 55 -19.29 -45.74 -25.16
N THR A 56 -19.38 -45.25 -26.39
CA THR A 56 -18.22 -45.09 -27.26
C THR A 56 -17.85 -43.62 -27.37
N LEU A 57 -16.57 -43.35 -27.12
CA LEU A 57 -15.99 -42.02 -27.16
C LEU A 57 -14.96 -41.95 -28.29
N TYR A 58 -14.95 -40.85 -29.05
CA TYR A 58 -13.98 -40.62 -30.12
C TYR A 58 -13.33 -39.24 -29.99
N ARG A 59 -12.14 -39.08 -30.59
CA ARG A 59 -11.38 -37.82 -30.59
C ARG A 59 -11.33 -37.21 -31.98
N ARG A 60 -11.80 -35.97 -32.15
CA ARG A 60 -11.67 -35.24 -33.43
C ARG A 60 -10.23 -34.77 -33.65
N TYR A 61 -9.57 -35.29 -34.67
CA TYR A 61 -8.14 -35.09 -34.99
C TYR A 61 -7.70 -33.66 -35.43
N SER A 62 -8.49 -32.60 -35.19
CA SER A 62 -8.19 -31.27 -35.77
C SER A 62 -7.20 -30.40 -34.99
N ARG A 63 -6.86 -30.72 -33.73
CA ARG A 63 -5.84 -29.99 -32.95
C ARG A 63 -5.07 -30.95 -32.05
N GLN A 64 -3.75 -31.02 -32.19
CA GLN A 64 -2.82 -31.86 -31.42
C GLN A 64 -2.91 -31.70 -29.87
N TRP A 65 -3.73 -30.77 -29.37
CA TRP A 65 -3.83 -30.39 -27.96
C TRP A 65 -5.27 -30.53 -27.38
N SER A 66 -6.22 -31.10 -28.12
CA SER A 66 -7.61 -31.30 -27.63
C SER A 66 -7.68 -32.49 -26.68
N SER A 67 -7.91 -32.29 -25.38
CA SER A 67 -8.11 -33.37 -24.38
C SER A 67 -9.54 -33.94 -24.35
N THR A 68 -10.47 -33.34 -25.09
CA THR A 68 -11.91 -33.64 -24.99
C THR A 68 -12.30 -34.84 -25.84
N TRP A 69 -12.92 -35.83 -25.19
CA TRP A 69 -13.60 -36.96 -25.81
C TRP A 69 -15.04 -36.58 -26.16
N TYR A 70 -15.51 -36.97 -27.35
CA TYR A 70 -16.89 -36.74 -27.78
C TYR A 70 -17.64 -38.07 -27.79
N SER A 71 -18.88 -38.09 -27.31
CA SER A 71 -19.75 -39.26 -27.43
C SER A 71 -20.07 -39.53 -28.90
N HIS A 72 -19.90 -40.79 -29.32
CA HIS A 72 -20.19 -41.25 -30.68
C HIS A 72 -21.50 -42.06 -30.71
N SER A 73 -21.57 -43.12 -29.92
CA SER A 73 -22.74 -43.99 -29.79
C SER A 73 -22.86 -44.55 -28.37
N GLU A 74 -24.07 -44.91 -27.98
CA GLU A 74 -24.41 -45.47 -26.67
C GLU A 74 -25.36 -46.65 -26.91
N THR A 75 -25.11 -47.78 -26.26
CA THR A 75 -25.96 -48.97 -26.29
C THR A 75 -26.03 -49.58 -24.90
N THR A 76 -26.96 -50.51 -24.68
CA THR A 76 -27.09 -51.22 -23.41
C THR A 76 -27.01 -52.73 -23.63
N THR A 77 -26.48 -53.48 -22.67
CA THR A 77 -26.47 -54.94 -22.74
C THR A 77 -27.87 -55.52 -22.65
N ASP A 78 -28.09 -56.65 -23.32
CA ASP A 78 -29.36 -57.37 -23.28
C ASP A 78 -29.49 -58.29 -22.04
N ASN A 79 -30.55 -59.10 -21.96
CA ASN A 79 -30.79 -60.01 -20.84
C ASN A 79 -29.75 -61.15 -20.70
N GLN A 80 -28.92 -61.37 -21.73
CA GLN A 80 -27.79 -62.30 -21.70
C GLN A 80 -26.44 -61.58 -21.53
N GLY A 81 -26.46 -60.27 -21.28
CA GLY A 81 -25.26 -59.45 -21.10
C GLY A 81 -24.55 -59.13 -22.41
N GLU A 82 -25.15 -59.42 -23.57
CA GLU A 82 -24.52 -59.20 -24.87
C GLU A 82 -24.66 -57.73 -25.31
N TYR A 83 -23.60 -57.19 -25.91
CA TYR A 83 -23.61 -55.87 -26.54
C TYR A 83 -23.08 -55.94 -27.98
N THR A 84 -23.53 -55.00 -28.81
CA THR A 84 -23.08 -54.87 -30.20
C THR A 84 -22.87 -53.40 -30.52
N LEU A 85 -21.66 -53.05 -30.97
CA LEU A 85 -21.27 -51.70 -31.37
C LEU A 85 -20.92 -51.67 -32.85
N ASN A 86 -21.46 -50.70 -33.58
CA ASN A 86 -21.06 -50.43 -34.96
C ASN A 86 -20.13 -49.22 -34.96
N LEU A 87 -18.87 -49.43 -35.34
CA LEU A 87 -17.80 -48.43 -35.31
C LEU A 87 -17.28 -48.18 -36.73
N GLU A 88 -17.00 -46.92 -37.07
CA GLU A 88 -16.42 -46.56 -38.36
C GLU A 88 -14.90 -46.85 -38.36
N THR A 89 -14.37 -47.48 -39.41
CA THR A 89 -12.95 -47.91 -39.50
C THR A 89 -11.89 -46.79 -39.47
N ASP A 90 -12.28 -45.53 -39.59
CA ASP A 90 -11.36 -44.38 -39.66
C ASP A 90 -11.09 -43.68 -38.31
N GLY A 91 -11.53 -44.25 -37.17
CA GLY A 91 -11.40 -43.65 -35.84
C GLY A 91 -10.74 -44.57 -34.81
N ASN A 92 -10.07 -43.99 -33.80
CA ASN A 92 -9.74 -44.69 -32.56
C ASN A 92 -10.80 -44.37 -31.51
N TYR A 93 -11.34 -45.40 -30.85
CA TYR A 93 -12.42 -45.25 -29.88
C TYR A 93 -11.95 -45.66 -28.48
N LEU A 94 -12.42 -44.94 -27.47
CA LEU A 94 -12.41 -45.38 -26.08
C LEU A 94 -13.81 -45.91 -25.78
N ILE A 95 -13.91 -47.18 -25.42
CA ILE A 95 -15.18 -47.82 -25.05
C ILE A 95 -15.23 -47.84 -23.52
N LEU A 96 -16.29 -47.28 -22.95
CA LEU A 96 -16.57 -47.26 -21.51
C LEU A 96 -17.80 -48.10 -21.24
N ILE A 97 -17.71 -48.98 -20.25
CA ILE A 97 -18.81 -49.82 -19.79
C ILE A 97 -19.12 -49.48 -18.34
N THR A 98 -20.37 -49.13 -18.08
CA THR A 98 -20.84 -48.74 -16.76
C THR A 98 -22.21 -49.33 -16.47
N HIS A 99 -22.50 -49.62 -15.20
CA HIS A 99 -23.81 -50.11 -14.79
C HIS A 99 -24.25 -49.35 -13.53
N MET A 100 -25.29 -48.52 -13.68
CA MET A 100 -25.92 -47.82 -12.55
C MET A 100 -27.02 -48.68 -11.95
N GLY A 101 -26.99 -48.79 -10.62
CA GLY A 101 -28.00 -49.45 -9.82
C GLY A 101 -29.21 -48.56 -9.55
N THR A 102 -30.13 -49.09 -8.75
CA THR A 102 -31.43 -48.44 -8.45
C THR A 102 -31.36 -47.18 -7.57
N ASN A 103 -30.19 -46.87 -7.00
CA ASN A 103 -29.97 -45.73 -6.10
C ASN A 103 -29.16 -44.58 -6.75
N ASP A 104 -29.09 -44.52 -8.09
CA ASP A 104 -28.20 -43.60 -8.82
C ASP A 104 -26.70 -43.75 -8.43
N GLU A 105 -26.30 -44.95 -8.02
CA GLU A 105 -24.91 -45.32 -7.74
C GLU A 105 -24.44 -46.44 -8.68
N TYR A 106 -23.13 -46.51 -8.95
CA TYR A 106 -22.57 -47.59 -9.76
C TYR A 106 -22.45 -48.88 -8.93
N ASP A 107 -23.18 -49.92 -9.34
CA ASP A 107 -23.09 -51.27 -8.72
C ASP A 107 -21.77 -51.97 -9.11
N TYR A 108 -21.23 -51.61 -10.27
CA TYR A 108 -20.01 -52.16 -10.84
C TYR A 108 -19.00 -51.06 -11.18
N LEU A 109 -17.71 -51.40 -11.07
CA LEU A 109 -16.63 -50.48 -11.36
C LEU A 109 -16.58 -50.18 -12.87
N PRO A 110 -16.44 -48.91 -13.28
CA PRO A 110 -16.35 -48.56 -14.69
C PRO A 110 -15.15 -49.21 -15.38
N TYR A 111 -15.42 -49.96 -16.45
CA TYR A 111 -14.39 -50.60 -17.28
C TYR A 111 -14.17 -49.79 -18.56
N GLY A 112 -12.92 -49.63 -18.99
CA GLY A 112 -12.62 -48.90 -20.22
C GLY A 112 -11.43 -49.45 -21.00
N PHE A 113 -11.55 -49.54 -22.31
CA PHE A 113 -10.48 -50.01 -23.19
C PHE A 113 -10.45 -49.25 -24.53
N TYR A 114 -9.26 -49.14 -25.12
CA TYR A 114 -9.10 -48.54 -26.43
C TYR A 114 -9.32 -49.58 -27.53
N HIS A 115 -10.19 -49.26 -28.48
CA HIS A 115 -10.47 -50.11 -29.62
C HIS A 115 -10.15 -49.38 -30.92
N ASN A 116 -9.32 -50.01 -31.75
CA ASN A 116 -9.06 -49.57 -33.11
C ASN A 116 -9.74 -50.56 -34.09
N PRO A 117 -10.81 -50.15 -34.78
CA PRO A 117 -11.56 -50.98 -35.71
C PRO A 117 -10.78 -51.42 -36.96
N ALA A 118 -9.55 -50.94 -37.16
CA ALA A 118 -8.63 -51.47 -38.18
C ALA A 118 -7.95 -52.79 -37.77
N VAL A 119 -8.07 -53.22 -36.52
CA VAL A 119 -7.53 -54.48 -35.98
C VAL A 119 -8.63 -55.57 -36.04
N GLU A 120 -8.29 -56.82 -36.43
CA GLU A 120 -9.24 -57.94 -36.64
C GLU A 120 -9.99 -58.43 -35.37
N GLN A 121 -9.94 -57.72 -34.25
CA GLN A 121 -10.58 -58.14 -33.00
C GLN A 121 -12.08 -57.80 -33.04
N THR A 122 -12.91 -58.80 -33.31
CA THR A 122 -14.38 -58.64 -33.48
C THR A 122 -15.19 -58.95 -32.23
N GLU A 123 -14.57 -59.54 -31.20
CA GLU A 123 -15.24 -59.96 -29.98
C GLU A 123 -14.42 -59.60 -28.72
N GLU A 124 -15.05 -58.96 -27.73
CA GLU A 124 -14.42 -58.59 -26.44
C GLU A 124 -15.36 -58.89 -25.26
N ASN A 125 -15.02 -59.92 -24.48
CA ASN A 125 -15.81 -60.36 -23.31
C ASN A 125 -15.24 -59.77 -22.02
N ILE A 126 -16.10 -59.17 -21.18
CA ILE A 126 -15.69 -58.28 -20.08
C ILE A 126 -16.34 -58.74 -18.78
N ALA A 127 -15.51 -59.01 -17.78
CA ALA A 127 -15.94 -59.36 -16.43
C ALA A 127 -15.88 -58.11 -15.53
N LEU A 128 -17.04 -57.61 -15.09
CA LEU A 128 -17.19 -56.43 -14.24
C LEU A 128 -16.96 -56.72 -12.75
N TRP A 129 -16.09 -55.94 -12.11
CA TRP A 129 -15.88 -55.97 -10.66
C TRP A 129 -16.98 -55.20 -9.95
N ARG A 130 -17.49 -55.74 -8.84
CA ARG A 130 -18.46 -55.03 -7.99
C ARG A 130 -17.83 -53.79 -7.37
N ALA A 131 -18.56 -52.68 -7.34
CA ALA A 131 -18.07 -51.42 -6.80
C ALA A 131 -18.53 -51.21 -5.34
N SER A 132 -17.64 -50.60 -4.56
CA SER A 132 -17.93 -49.97 -3.27
C SER A 132 -17.63 -48.48 -3.38
N ALA A 133 -18.37 -47.64 -2.67
CA ALA A 133 -18.22 -46.19 -2.76
C ALA A 133 -17.44 -45.65 -1.55
N ILE A 134 -16.43 -44.83 -1.80
CA ILE A 134 -15.79 -44.04 -0.75
C ILE A 134 -16.08 -42.57 -1.04
N SER A 135 -16.71 -41.91 -0.08
CA SER A 135 -16.99 -40.48 -0.10
C SER A 135 -16.02 -39.75 0.81
N PHE A 136 -15.60 -38.58 0.37
CA PHE A 136 -14.67 -37.74 1.09
C PHE A 136 -15.38 -36.46 1.53
N ASP A 137 -15.40 -36.20 2.84
CA ASP A 137 -15.90 -34.95 3.38
C ASP A 137 -14.76 -33.92 3.50
N GLY A 138 -15.11 -32.65 3.32
CA GLY A 138 -14.18 -31.53 3.37
C GLY A 138 -13.20 -31.48 2.20
N LEU A 139 -12.16 -30.65 2.37
CA LEU A 139 -11.07 -30.49 1.40
C LEU A 139 -9.73 -30.57 2.14
N ALA A 140 -8.70 -31.01 1.41
CA ALA A 140 -7.33 -31.20 1.89
C ALA A 140 -6.58 -29.86 2.08
N TYR A 141 -7.11 -28.96 2.91
CA TYR A 141 -6.53 -27.62 3.10
C TYR A 141 -5.15 -27.66 3.72
N PHE A 142 -4.28 -26.82 3.17
CA PHE A 142 -2.97 -26.54 3.71
C PHE A 142 -3.01 -25.29 4.58
N ILE A 143 -2.40 -25.34 5.77
CA ILE A 143 -2.34 -24.20 6.70
C ILE A 143 -1.53 -23.04 6.13
N GLU A 144 -0.70 -23.31 5.10
CA GLU A 144 0.24 -22.38 4.50
C GLU A 144 -0.39 -21.45 3.45
N THR A 145 -1.47 -21.86 2.79
CA THR A 145 -2.04 -21.12 1.65
C THR A 145 -3.54 -20.98 1.72
N THR A 146 -4.06 -19.82 1.29
CA THR A 146 -5.51 -19.57 1.19
C THR A 146 -6.13 -20.18 -0.06
N ALA A 147 -5.30 -20.72 -0.96
CA ALA A 147 -5.74 -21.33 -2.20
C ALA A 147 -6.55 -22.61 -1.92
N ILE A 148 -7.59 -22.81 -2.73
CA ILE A 148 -8.37 -24.04 -2.73
C ILE A 148 -7.50 -25.14 -3.35
N PRO A 149 -7.29 -26.28 -2.66
CA PRO A 149 -6.48 -27.36 -3.19
C PRO A 149 -7.23 -28.17 -4.25
N GLU A 150 -6.53 -28.55 -5.31
CA GLU A 150 -6.99 -29.59 -6.25
C GLU A 150 -6.58 -30.96 -5.69
N THR A 151 -7.56 -31.80 -5.38
CA THR A 151 -7.31 -33.15 -4.83
C THR A 151 -7.65 -34.21 -5.87
N THR A 152 -6.75 -35.17 -6.04
CA THR A 152 -6.90 -36.34 -6.90
C THR A 152 -6.70 -37.60 -6.07
N PHE A 153 -7.40 -38.66 -6.44
CA PHE A 153 -7.37 -39.94 -5.74
C PHE A 153 -6.94 -41.02 -6.72
N ARG A 154 -5.99 -41.86 -6.32
CA ARG A 154 -5.52 -42.99 -7.14
C ARG A 154 -5.71 -44.26 -6.33
N LEU A 155 -6.43 -45.23 -6.90
CA LEU A 155 -6.47 -46.57 -6.32
C LEU A 155 -5.20 -47.31 -6.76
N ILE A 156 -4.41 -47.79 -5.81
CA ILE A 156 -3.14 -48.48 -6.08
C ILE A 156 -3.18 -49.90 -5.51
N GLU A 157 -2.45 -50.81 -6.15
CA GLU A 157 -2.32 -52.19 -5.65
C GLU A 157 -1.50 -52.25 -4.35
N PRO A 158 -1.84 -53.16 -3.41
CA PRO A 158 -1.04 -53.35 -2.20
C PRO A 158 0.41 -53.75 -2.54
N GLY A 159 1.38 -52.86 -2.26
CA GLY A 159 2.80 -53.09 -2.55
C GLY A 159 3.29 -52.54 -3.90
N SER A 160 2.41 -51.90 -4.69
CA SER A 160 2.76 -51.16 -5.90
C SER A 160 2.63 -49.64 -5.68
N THR A 161 3.20 -48.85 -6.60
CA THR A 161 3.00 -47.40 -6.70
C THR A 161 2.22 -46.98 -7.94
N GLU A 162 1.88 -47.96 -8.78
CA GLU A 162 1.07 -47.76 -9.98
C GLU A 162 -0.42 -47.82 -9.63
N ALA A 163 -1.21 -47.02 -10.33
CA ALA A 163 -2.66 -47.06 -10.16
C ALA A 163 -3.20 -48.37 -10.76
N ILE A 164 -4.17 -48.98 -10.08
CA ILE A 164 -4.91 -50.13 -10.60
C ILE A 164 -5.48 -49.73 -11.96
N ARG A 165 -5.16 -50.53 -12.97
CA ARG A 165 -5.70 -50.37 -14.32
C ARG A 165 -6.77 -51.41 -14.55
N TYR A 166 -7.95 -50.95 -14.95
CA TYR A 166 -9.08 -51.81 -15.23
C TYR A 166 -9.44 -51.71 -16.72
N GLY A 167 -8.91 -52.66 -17.49
CA GLY A 167 -8.71 -52.51 -18.93
C GLY A 167 -7.55 -51.55 -19.22
N ASP A 168 -7.78 -50.56 -20.06
CA ASP A 168 -6.84 -49.46 -20.30
C ASP A 168 -7.06 -48.26 -19.37
N LEU A 169 -8.17 -48.21 -18.64
CA LEU A 169 -8.53 -47.11 -17.75
C LEU A 169 -7.79 -47.21 -16.41
N GLY A 170 -7.04 -46.16 -16.05
CA GLY A 170 -6.48 -46.05 -14.70
C GLY A 170 -7.53 -45.55 -13.71
N LEU A 171 -7.66 -46.20 -12.56
CA LEU A 171 -8.61 -45.81 -11.51
C LEU A 171 -8.13 -44.57 -10.75
N ILE A 172 -8.23 -43.43 -11.43
CA ILE A 172 -7.85 -42.11 -10.94
C ILE A 172 -9.10 -41.22 -10.93
N TYR A 173 -9.37 -40.58 -9.79
CA TYR A 173 -10.53 -39.72 -9.57
C TYR A 173 -10.09 -38.28 -9.24
N GLY A 174 -10.95 -37.30 -9.50
CA GLY A 174 -10.68 -35.86 -9.31
C GLY A 174 -10.82 -35.00 -10.59
N PRO A 175 -10.38 -33.74 -10.58
CA PRO A 175 -10.71 -32.75 -11.62
C PRO A 175 -9.94 -32.89 -12.95
N GLY A 176 -8.96 -33.80 -13.05
CA GLY A 176 -8.15 -33.96 -14.27
C GLY A 176 -8.94 -34.55 -15.44
N ALA A 177 -8.76 -34.03 -16.67
CA ALA A 177 -9.50 -34.43 -17.88
C ALA A 177 -9.37 -35.91 -18.31
N GLY A 178 -8.47 -36.67 -17.69
CA GLY A 178 -8.30 -38.11 -17.88
C GLY A 178 -8.76 -38.96 -16.69
N SER A 179 -9.37 -38.35 -15.67
CA SER A 179 -9.89 -39.05 -14.49
C SER A 179 -11.24 -39.71 -14.80
N VAL A 180 -11.54 -40.79 -14.07
CA VAL A 180 -12.85 -41.45 -14.08
C VAL A 180 -13.96 -40.45 -13.70
N SER A 181 -13.68 -39.56 -12.73
CA SER A 181 -14.63 -38.51 -12.32
C SER A 181 -15.02 -37.58 -13.47
N SER A 182 -14.07 -37.14 -14.28
CA SER A 182 -14.33 -36.24 -15.41
C SER A 182 -15.05 -36.93 -16.58
N GLN A 183 -14.78 -38.22 -16.79
CA GLN A 183 -15.37 -39.00 -17.89
C GLN A 183 -16.81 -39.40 -17.61
N LEU A 184 -17.14 -39.67 -16.35
CA LEU A 184 -18.45 -40.15 -15.91
C LEU A 184 -19.27 -39.10 -15.14
N ASN A 185 -18.75 -37.88 -15.03
CA ASN A 185 -19.37 -36.79 -14.29
C ASN A 185 -19.66 -37.15 -12.81
N ILE A 186 -18.77 -37.93 -12.19
CA ILE A 186 -18.85 -38.29 -10.77
C ILE A 186 -18.29 -37.12 -9.95
N PRO A 187 -18.92 -36.75 -8.82
CA PRO A 187 -18.39 -35.74 -7.90
C PRO A 187 -16.91 -36.00 -7.56
N SER A 188 -16.10 -34.95 -7.53
CA SER A 188 -14.65 -35.09 -7.30
C SER A 188 -14.29 -35.61 -5.90
N ASN A 189 -15.24 -35.59 -4.97
CA ASN A 189 -15.11 -36.11 -3.61
C ASN A 189 -15.65 -37.54 -3.45
N LYS A 190 -16.03 -38.23 -4.52
CA LYS A 190 -16.53 -39.60 -4.49
C LYS A 190 -15.69 -40.49 -5.41
N ILE A 191 -15.29 -41.65 -4.91
CA ILE A 191 -14.53 -42.63 -5.67
C ILE A 191 -15.20 -44.00 -5.58
N TYR A 192 -15.06 -44.79 -6.63
CA TYR A 192 -15.51 -46.18 -6.66
C TYR A 192 -14.31 -47.12 -6.62
N ALA A 193 -14.33 -48.07 -5.70
CA ALA A 193 -13.25 -49.02 -5.48
C ALA A 193 -13.73 -50.47 -5.67
N PRO A 194 -12.83 -51.41 -6.03
CA PRO A 194 -13.22 -52.81 -6.18
C PRO A 194 -13.64 -53.40 -4.82
N SER A 195 -14.82 -54.00 -4.80
CA SER A 195 -15.32 -54.76 -3.65
C SER A 195 -14.65 -56.13 -3.63
N LEU A 196 -14.51 -56.74 -2.45
CA LEU A 196 -13.92 -58.08 -2.31
C LEU A 196 -12.43 -58.18 -2.75
N GLN A 197 -11.74 -57.06 -2.99
CA GLN A 197 -10.32 -57.00 -3.31
C GLN A 197 -9.56 -56.01 -2.42
N ASN A 198 -8.27 -56.24 -2.21
CA ASN A 198 -7.41 -55.36 -1.41
C ASN A 198 -6.86 -54.24 -2.30
N PHE A 199 -6.90 -53.01 -1.80
CA PHE A 199 -6.36 -51.83 -2.49
C PHE A 199 -5.86 -50.81 -1.46
N ARG A 200 -5.14 -49.78 -1.93
CA ARG A 200 -4.86 -48.59 -1.13
C ARG A 200 -5.36 -47.37 -1.88
N VAL A 201 -5.69 -46.31 -1.14
CA VAL A 201 -6.07 -45.04 -1.75
C VAL A 201 -4.92 -44.06 -1.56
N GLU A 202 -4.27 -43.67 -2.65
CA GLU A 202 -3.35 -42.54 -2.65
C GLU A 202 -4.12 -41.24 -2.91
N VAL A 203 -4.08 -40.32 -1.96
CA VAL A 203 -4.65 -38.98 -2.06
C VAL A 203 -3.53 -38.01 -2.39
N GLN A 204 -3.59 -37.35 -3.55
CA GLN A 204 -2.64 -36.32 -3.96
C GLN A 204 -3.33 -34.97 -4.03
N SER A 205 -2.85 -34.01 -3.24
CA SER A 205 -3.42 -32.66 -3.15
C SER A 205 -2.40 -31.59 -3.52
N TYR A 206 -2.82 -30.63 -4.33
CA TYR A 206 -1.99 -29.56 -4.87
C TYR A 206 -2.61 -28.20 -4.59
N ALA A 207 -1.82 -27.25 -4.11
CA ALA A 207 -2.26 -25.86 -3.99
C ALA A 207 -1.14 -24.88 -4.33
N LYS A 208 -1.49 -23.76 -4.95
CA LYS A 208 -0.53 -22.68 -5.21
C LYS A 208 -0.26 -21.89 -3.94
N TYR A 209 1.01 -21.58 -3.68
CA TYR A 209 1.45 -20.69 -2.61
C TYR A 209 2.57 -19.80 -3.13
N LYS A 210 2.27 -18.49 -3.28
CA LYS A 210 3.16 -17.54 -3.96
C LYS A 210 3.54 -18.05 -5.37
N SER A 211 4.84 -18.24 -5.65
CA SER A 211 5.34 -18.77 -6.92
C SER A 211 5.61 -20.28 -6.90
N GLU A 212 5.29 -20.96 -5.79
CA GLU A 212 5.54 -22.39 -5.58
C GLU A 212 4.22 -23.16 -5.53
N THR A 213 4.27 -24.46 -5.82
CA THR A 213 3.12 -25.37 -5.68
C THR A 213 3.41 -26.30 -4.52
N ILE A 214 2.54 -26.25 -3.52
CA ILE A 214 2.55 -27.21 -2.40
C ILE A 214 1.92 -28.49 -2.93
N HIS A 215 2.61 -29.61 -2.72
CA HIS A 215 2.14 -30.94 -3.09
C HIS A 215 2.29 -31.87 -1.90
N GLU A 216 1.19 -32.49 -1.50
CA GLU A 216 1.17 -33.50 -0.45
C GLU A 216 0.49 -34.77 -0.97
N SER A 217 1.09 -35.92 -0.65
CA SER A 217 0.54 -37.25 -0.90
C SER A 217 0.28 -37.99 0.41
N PHE A 218 -0.85 -38.68 0.49
CA PHE A 218 -1.31 -39.48 1.62
C PHE A 218 -1.70 -40.86 1.12
N ILE A 219 -1.44 -41.90 1.91
CA ILE A 219 -1.85 -43.27 1.59
C ILE A 219 -2.80 -43.72 2.70
N ILE A 220 -4.00 -44.11 2.31
CA ILE A 220 -4.98 -44.76 3.19
C ILE A 220 -4.76 -46.27 3.05
N ASP A 221 -4.21 -46.88 4.11
CA ASP A 221 -3.82 -48.29 4.14
C ASP A 221 -4.90 -49.20 4.75
N ASP A 222 -6.01 -48.64 5.23
CA ASP A 222 -7.09 -49.39 5.91
C ASP A 222 -7.66 -50.54 5.07
N TYR A 223 -7.64 -50.41 3.73
CA TYR A 223 -8.15 -51.38 2.77
C TYR A 223 -7.09 -52.34 2.19
N ALA A 224 -5.86 -52.29 2.71
CA ALA A 224 -4.78 -53.20 2.31
C ALA A 224 -4.95 -54.62 2.91
N GLU A 225 -5.64 -54.72 4.05
CA GLU A 225 -5.89 -55.97 4.77
C GLU A 225 -7.39 -56.23 5.02
N ALA A 226 -8.21 -55.17 5.09
CA ALA A 226 -9.66 -55.26 5.18
C ALA A 226 -10.31 -54.98 3.82
N VAL A 227 -11.47 -55.58 3.57
CA VAL A 227 -12.11 -55.54 2.26
C VAL A 227 -13.53 -55.03 2.39
N LEU A 228 -13.91 -54.12 1.49
CA LEU A 228 -15.26 -53.57 1.43
C LEU A 228 -16.26 -54.59 0.91
N ALA A 229 -17.41 -54.68 1.58
CA ALA A 229 -18.54 -55.48 1.11
C ALA A 229 -19.19 -54.81 -0.12
N PRO A 230 -19.74 -55.58 -1.07
CA PRO A 230 -20.40 -55.00 -2.24
C PRO A 230 -21.52 -54.01 -1.86
N GLY A 231 -21.48 -52.80 -2.42
CA GLY A 231 -22.44 -51.73 -2.13
C GLY A 231 -22.24 -51.03 -0.77
N GLU A 232 -21.14 -51.33 -0.05
CA GLU A 232 -20.78 -50.58 1.15
C GLU A 232 -20.32 -49.16 0.78
N SER A 233 -20.79 -48.18 1.56
CA SER A 233 -20.38 -46.78 1.43
C SER A 233 -19.65 -46.33 2.69
N VAL A 234 -18.44 -45.79 2.53
CA VAL A 234 -17.63 -45.25 3.62
C VAL A 234 -17.43 -43.75 3.42
N GLU A 235 -17.48 -42.99 4.51
CA GLU A 235 -17.22 -41.56 4.52
C GLU A 235 -15.92 -41.27 5.28
N ILE A 236 -15.01 -40.52 4.65
CA ILE A 236 -13.70 -40.16 5.20
C ILE A 236 -13.54 -38.64 5.17
N ASP A 237 -13.32 -38.02 6.33
CA ASP A 237 -12.99 -36.60 6.39
C ASP A 237 -11.53 -36.36 5.95
N LEU A 238 -11.32 -35.66 4.83
CA LEU A 238 -9.97 -35.34 4.31
C LEU A 238 -9.14 -34.51 5.29
N ARG A 239 -9.79 -33.68 6.12
CA ARG A 239 -9.10 -32.83 7.10
C ARG A 239 -8.42 -33.69 8.15
N SER A 240 -8.97 -34.86 8.48
CA SER A 240 -8.36 -35.81 9.43
C SER A 240 -7.00 -36.35 8.94
N LEU A 241 -6.78 -36.41 7.61
CA LEU A 241 -5.55 -36.89 7.00
C LEU A 241 -4.49 -35.78 6.87
N VAL A 242 -4.93 -34.55 6.53
CA VAL A 242 -4.02 -33.44 6.22
C VAL A 242 -3.61 -32.66 7.47
N LEU A 243 -4.54 -32.40 8.37
CA LEU A 243 -4.33 -31.53 9.52
C LEU A 243 -3.20 -32.02 10.46
N PRO A 244 -3.03 -33.33 10.75
CA PRO A 244 -1.94 -33.80 11.59
C PRO A 244 -0.55 -33.44 11.05
N LYS A 245 -0.33 -33.52 9.72
CA LYS A 245 0.92 -33.12 9.09
C LYS A 245 1.15 -31.61 9.22
N GLY A 246 0.10 -30.81 9.00
CA GLY A 246 0.15 -29.35 9.16
C GLY A 246 0.52 -28.95 10.59
N ILE A 247 -0.11 -29.57 11.58
CA ILE A 247 0.20 -29.34 13.01
C ILE A 247 1.63 -29.78 13.34
N ALA A 248 2.09 -30.92 12.85
CA ALA A 248 3.46 -31.39 13.09
C ALA A 248 4.50 -30.42 12.50
N LYS A 249 4.25 -29.89 11.29
CA LYS A 249 5.08 -28.86 10.67
C LYS A 249 5.09 -27.58 11.51
N LEU A 250 3.93 -27.09 11.93
CA LEU A 250 3.78 -25.92 12.79
C LEU A 250 4.53 -26.09 14.13
N GLN A 251 4.47 -27.27 14.75
CA GLN A 251 5.22 -27.58 15.97
C GLN A 251 6.73 -27.55 15.73
N ASN A 252 7.21 -28.09 14.60
CA ASN A 252 8.61 -28.07 14.23
C ASN A 252 9.12 -26.63 13.97
N GLU A 253 8.36 -25.82 13.23
CA GLU A 253 8.65 -24.39 13.03
C GLU A 253 8.69 -23.63 14.36
N THR A 254 7.71 -23.88 15.23
CA THR A 254 7.65 -23.28 16.58
C THR A 254 8.89 -23.65 17.41
N GLN A 255 9.34 -24.90 17.35
CA GLN A 255 10.56 -25.36 18.02
C GLN A 255 11.82 -24.75 17.40
N GLY A 256 11.87 -24.62 16.08
CA GLY A 256 12.93 -23.93 15.35
C GLY A 256 13.08 -22.48 15.80
N VAL A 257 11.98 -21.73 15.82
CA VAL A 257 11.94 -20.34 16.29
C VAL A 257 12.32 -20.24 17.77
N GLU A 258 11.86 -21.16 18.63
CA GLU A 258 12.27 -21.20 20.04
C GLU A 258 13.78 -21.35 20.19
N SER A 259 14.36 -22.30 19.46
CA SER A 259 15.80 -22.57 19.50
C SER A 259 16.60 -21.35 19.00
N LEU A 260 16.09 -20.67 17.97
CA LEU A 260 16.67 -19.44 17.43
C LEU A 260 16.63 -18.32 18.46
N ILE A 261 15.49 -18.09 19.14
CA ILE A 261 15.37 -17.07 20.19
C ILE A 261 16.39 -17.35 21.30
N VAL A 262 16.48 -18.58 21.79
CA VAL A 262 17.42 -18.96 22.87
C VAL A 262 18.88 -18.78 22.44
N ASP A 263 19.25 -19.13 21.21
CA ASP A 263 20.61 -18.90 20.67
C ASP A 263 20.92 -17.40 20.55
N LYS A 264 19.98 -16.60 20.05
CA LYS A 264 20.19 -15.16 19.83
C LYS A 264 20.18 -14.35 21.12
N GLU A 265 19.40 -14.74 22.12
CA GLU A 265 19.49 -14.16 23.47
C GLU A 265 20.90 -14.34 24.07
N LYS A 266 21.54 -15.51 23.87
CA LYS A 266 22.95 -15.73 24.30
C LYS A 266 23.95 -14.82 23.58
N GLN A 267 23.63 -14.42 22.35
CA GLN A 267 24.42 -13.47 21.53
C GLN A 267 24.05 -11.99 21.82
N GLY A 268 23.28 -11.75 22.89
CA GLY A 268 22.99 -10.41 23.42
C GLY A 268 21.76 -9.73 22.83
N PHE A 269 20.95 -10.42 22.02
CA PHE A 269 19.65 -9.90 21.58
C PHE A 269 18.66 -9.87 22.74
N PHE A 270 17.83 -8.83 22.79
CA PHE A 270 16.73 -8.73 23.72
C PHE A 270 15.40 -9.06 23.01
N LEU A 271 14.92 -10.29 23.20
CA LEU A 271 13.79 -10.89 22.46
C LEU A 271 12.58 -11.19 23.36
N ALA A 272 12.35 -10.35 24.39
CA ALA A 272 11.28 -10.59 25.36
C ALA A 272 9.87 -10.53 24.75
N VAL A 273 9.67 -9.65 23.76
CA VAL A 273 8.39 -9.52 23.03
C VAL A 273 8.17 -10.75 22.16
N GLU A 274 9.19 -11.13 21.40
CA GLU A 274 9.19 -12.29 20.51
C GLU A 274 8.94 -13.60 21.28
N ARG A 275 9.52 -13.73 22.48
CA ARG A 275 9.29 -14.88 23.37
C ARG A 275 7.86 -14.96 23.88
N GLN A 276 7.25 -13.82 24.20
CA GLN A 276 5.84 -13.79 24.60
C GLN A 276 4.93 -14.14 23.43
N GLN A 277 5.19 -13.58 22.24
CA GLN A 277 4.46 -13.93 21.01
C GLN A 277 4.54 -15.43 20.74
N LEU A 278 5.74 -16.02 20.84
CA LEU A 278 5.94 -17.47 20.72
C LEU A 278 5.14 -18.26 21.77
N SER A 279 5.05 -17.78 23.01
CA SER A 279 4.22 -18.41 24.04
C SER A 279 2.74 -18.38 23.69
N GLY A 280 2.25 -17.27 23.11
CA GLY A 280 0.87 -17.16 22.61
C GLY A 280 0.63 -18.13 21.45
N ILE A 281 1.56 -18.21 20.50
CA ILE A 281 1.51 -19.16 19.38
C ILE A 281 1.44 -20.59 19.89
N LYS A 282 2.30 -20.97 20.85
CA LYS A 282 2.26 -22.31 21.48
C LYS A 282 0.90 -22.63 22.09
N GLN A 283 0.27 -21.64 22.76
CA GLN A 283 -1.07 -21.81 23.32
C GLN A 283 -2.11 -22.04 22.21
N THR A 284 -2.07 -21.28 21.12
CA THR A 284 -2.96 -21.44 19.97
C THR A 284 -2.74 -22.80 19.27
N THR A 285 -1.48 -23.22 19.09
CA THR A 285 -1.13 -24.54 18.53
C THR A 285 -1.67 -25.68 19.41
N ASN A 286 -1.54 -25.57 20.74
CA ASN A 286 -2.08 -26.57 21.67
C ASN A 286 -3.62 -26.61 21.64
N ALA A 287 -4.27 -25.45 21.47
CA ALA A 287 -5.72 -25.40 21.29
C ALA A 287 -6.16 -26.09 19.99
N ALA A 288 -5.40 -25.93 18.90
CA ALA A 288 -5.66 -26.63 17.65
C ALA A 288 -5.52 -28.15 17.79
N VAL A 289 -4.49 -28.63 18.49
CA VAL A 289 -4.32 -30.06 18.81
C VAL A 289 -5.52 -30.57 19.60
N SER A 290 -5.93 -29.86 20.65
CA SER A 290 -7.08 -30.27 21.47
C SER A 290 -8.40 -30.31 20.67
N LEU A 291 -8.59 -29.43 19.69
CA LEU A 291 -9.78 -29.44 18.83
C LEU A 291 -9.73 -30.60 17.83
N MET A 292 -8.55 -30.93 17.30
CA MET A 292 -8.34 -32.08 16.44
C MET A 292 -8.63 -33.39 17.18
N ASP A 293 -8.17 -33.52 18.42
CA ASP A 293 -8.43 -34.69 19.28
C ASP A 293 -9.93 -34.86 19.61
N GLN A 294 -10.71 -33.79 19.53
CA GLN A 294 -12.18 -33.77 19.68
C GLN A 294 -12.92 -34.00 18.36
N SER A 295 -12.22 -34.35 17.27
CA SER A 295 -12.76 -34.46 15.90
C SER A 295 -13.40 -33.18 15.34
N ARG A 296 -13.08 -32.01 15.93
CA ARG A 296 -13.55 -30.69 15.45
C ARG A 296 -12.58 -30.10 14.43
N TYR A 297 -12.44 -30.78 13.29
CA TYR A 297 -11.38 -30.52 12.31
C TYR A 297 -11.41 -29.11 11.69
N ALA A 298 -12.61 -28.54 11.46
CA ALA A 298 -12.73 -27.19 10.87
C ALA A 298 -12.19 -26.09 11.80
N GLU A 299 -12.52 -26.16 13.08
CA GLU A 299 -12.03 -25.22 14.09
C GLU A 299 -10.54 -25.44 14.38
N ALA A 300 -10.13 -26.70 14.44
CA ALA A 300 -8.73 -27.07 14.59
C ALA A 300 -7.87 -26.50 13.45
N PHE A 301 -8.32 -26.64 12.19
CA PHE A 301 -7.66 -26.04 11.03
C PHE A 301 -7.57 -24.51 11.14
N THR A 302 -8.66 -23.86 11.53
CA THR A 302 -8.69 -22.39 11.72
C THR A 302 -7.66 -21.95 12.75
N LYS A 303 -7.56 -22.64 13.90
CA LYS A 303 -6.56 -22.35 14.94
C LYS A 303 -5.13 -22.68 14.49
N SER A 304 -4.91 -23.79 13.79
CA SER A 304 -3.60 -24.13 13.21
C SER A 304 -3.13 -23.07 12.24
N ARG A 305 -4.05 -22.53 11.43
CA ARG A 305 -3.76 -21.48 10.47
C ARG A 305 -3.47 -20.14 11.14
N GLU A 306 -4.22 -19.79 12.17
CA GLU A 306 -3.94 -18.61 13.01
C GLU A 306 -2.51 -18.68 13.55
N ALA A 307 -2.14 -19.82 14.14
CA ALA A 307 -0.81 -20.07 14.64
C ALA A 307 0.26 -20.05 13.53
N PHE A 308 -0.04 -20.59 12.34
CA PHE A 308 0.87 -20.57 11.19
C PHE A 308 1.17 -19.14 10.69
N VAL A 309 0.13 -18.31 10.56
CA VAL A 309 0.29 -16.90 10.16
C VAL A 309 1.15 -16.16 11.19
N LEU A 310 0.89 -16.37 12.49
CA LEU A 310 1.62 -15.72 13.57
C LEU A 310 3.07 -16.19 13.69
N ILE A 311 3.36 -17.49 13.53
CA ILE A 311 4.75 -18.00 13.58
C ILE A 311 5.54 -17.53 12.36
N SER A 312 4.91 -17.49 11.19
CA SER A 312 5.53 -16.98 9.96
C SER A 312 5.87 -15.50 10.09
N ASP A 313 4.97 -14.69 10.64
CA ASP A 313 5.24 -13.26 10.92
C ASP A 313 6.38 -13.09 11.92
N LEU A 314 6.36 -13.87 13.02
CA LEU A 314 7.40 -13.84 14.04
C LEU A 314 8.77 -14.23 13.47
N GLU A 315 8.85 -15.30 12.69
CA GLU A 315 10.08 -15.76 12.06
C GLU A 315 10.62 -14.73 11.05
N ASN A 316 9.75 -14.19 10.19
CA ASN A 316 10.13 -13.13 9.25
C ASN A 316 10.62 -11.87 9.97
N GLY A 317 9.94 -11.48 11.04
CA GLY A 317 10.32 -10.36 11.90
C GLY A 317 11.67 -10.57 12.58
N LEU A 318 11.93 -11.78 13.10
CA LEU A 318 13.22 -12.17 13.68
C LEU A 318 14.34 -12.14 12.63
N ASN A 319 14.12 -12.78 11.48
CA ASN A 319 15.10 -12.82 10.39
C ASN A 319 15.42 -11.40 9.88
N GLY A 320 14.40 -10.56 9.71
CA GLY A 320 14.56 -9.15 9.37
C GLY A 320 15.39 -8.39 10.41
N MET A 321 15.09 -8.58 11.70
CA MET A 321 15.84 -7.99 12.81
C MET A 321 17.30 -8.43 12.85
N LEU A 322 17.59 -9.71 12.58
CA LEU A 322 18.96 -10.24 12.50
C LEU A 322 19.74 -9.63 11.35
N ILE A 323 19.14 -9.54 10.16
CA ILE A 323 19.74 -8.88 9.00
C ILE A 323 20.02 -7.41 9.30
N ASP A 324 19.04 -6.69 9.84
CA ASP A 324 19.17 -5.28 10.21
C ASP A 324 20.27 -5.05 11.25
N ALA A 325 20.32 -5.89 12.28
CA ALA A 325 21.36 -5.83 13.30
C ALA A 325 22.76 -6.04 12.72
N SER A 326 22.92 -6.97 11.78
CA SER A 326 24.22 -7.23 11.14
C SER A 326 24.69 -6.03 10.30
N ARG A 327 23.77 -5.35 9.59
CA ARG A 327 24.07 -4.21 8.72
C ARG A 327 24.29 -2.92 9.51
N SER A 328 23.50 -2.69 10.55
CA SER A 328 23.52 -1.43 11.32
C SER A 328 24.83 -1.19 12.07
N VAL A 329 25.53 -2.25 12.47
CA VAL A 329 26.81 -2.17 13.20
C VAL A 329 27.86 -1.42 12.38
N TYR A 330 27.96 -1.69 11.09
CA TYR A 330 28.96 -1.06 10.23
C TYR A 330 28.73 0.45 10.12
N ILE A 331 27.46 0.87 10.05
CA ILE A 331 27.07 2.29 10.07
C ILE A 331 27.41 2.92 11.42
N LEU A 332 27.14 2.22 12.53
CA LEU A 332 27.44 2.68 13.88
C LEU A 332 28.94 2.83 14.14
N VAL A 333 29.78 1.97 13.57
CA VAL A 333 31.24 2.12 13.61
C VAL A 333 31.69 3.45 12.98
N GLY A 334 31.10 3.82 11.84
CA GLY A 334 31.26 5.14 11.22
C GLY A 334 30.91 6.29 12.16
N PHE A 335 29.73 6.22 12.77
CA PHE A 335 29.27 7.23 13.72
C PHE A 335 30.14 7.36 14.96
N ILE A 336 30.61 6.23 15.51
CA ILE A 336 31.52 6.23 16.65
C ILE A 336 32.87 6.84 16.26
N SER A 337 33.39 6.59 15.05
CA SER A 337 34.60 7.25 14.56
C SER A 337 34.45 8.78 14.47
N ILE A 338 33.31 9.27 13.94
CA ILE A 338 33.00 10.72 13.88
C ILE A 338 32.90 11.31 15.29
N THR A 339 32.21 10.62 16.20
CA THR A 339 32.04 11.06 17.59
C THR A 339 33.39 11.15 18.29
N SER A 340 34.27 10.17 18.09
CA SER A 340 35.61 10.15 18.67
C SER A 340 36.48 11.31 18.23
N ILE A 341 36.47 11.67 16.94
CA ILE A 341 37.25 12.82 16.46
C ILE A 341 36.67 14.15 16.95
N ILE A 342 35.34 14.26 17.11
CA ILE A 342 34.70 15.45 17.69
C ILE A 342 35.11 15.61 19.16
N VAL A 343 35.05 14.54 19.96
CA VAL A 343 35.49 14.56 21.36
C VAL A 343 36.97 14.90 21.47
N ALA A 344 37.83 14.24 20.69
CA ALA A 344 39.26 14.51 20.69
C ALA A 344 39.57 15.96 20.27
N SER A 345 38.82 16.47 19.29
CA SER A 345 38.87 17.88 18.90
C SER A 345 38.45 18.78 20.06
N LEU A 346 37.36 18.50 20.79
CA LEU A 346 36.95 19.30 21.94
C LEU A 346 38.00 19.34 23.07
N LEU A 347 38.81 18.31 23.23
CA LEU A 347 39.81 18.22 24.29
C LEU A 347 41.17 18.83 23.91
N PHE A 348 41.67 18.60 22.70
CA PHE A 348 43.02 18.97 22.28
C PHE A 348 43.04 19.88 21.04
N GLU A 349 44.12 20.63 20.83
CA GLU A 349 44.35 21.43 19.60
C GLU A 349 45.41 20.82 18.69
N ASP A 350 46.45 20.25 19.30
CA ASP A 350 47.55 19.56 18.64
C ASP A 350 47.04 18.39 17.79
N PRO A 351 47.37 18.32 16.48
CA PRO A 351 46.92 17.26 15.59
C PRO A 351 47.32 15.85 16.04
N LEU A 352 48.52 15.68 16.62
CA LEU A 352 48.99 14.36 17.07
C LEU A 352 48.18 13.87 18.28
N LYS A 353 47.96 14.76 19.25
CA LYS A 353 47.14 14.46 20.43
C LYS A 353 45.69 14.22 20.06
N LYS A 354 45.14 14.95 19.08
CA LYS A 354 43.79 14.72 18.55
C LYS A 354 43.65 13.31 17.99
N VAL A 355 44.57 12.87 17.13
CA VAL A 355 44.52 11.52 16.55
C VAL A 355 44.65 10.46 17.65
N ALA A 356 45.64 10.59 18.55
CA ALA A 356 45.84 9.62 19.63
C ALA A 356 44.61 9.48 20.54
N VAL A 357 44.00 10.60 20.94
CA VAL A 357 42.82 10.61 21.81
C VAL A 357 41.57 10.15 21.06
N SER A 358 41.46 10.46 19.77
CA SER A 358 40.40 9.95 18.89
C SER A 358 40.44 8.42 18.82
N VAL A 359 41.62 7.83 18.63
CA VAL A 359 41.80 6.37 18.63
C VAL A 359 41.47 5.77 20.00
N ALA A 360 41.96 6.37 21.10
CA ALA A 360 41.68 5.88 22.44
C ALA A 360 40.17 5.91 22.76
N PHE A 361 39.49 7.01 22.44
CA PHE A 361 38.05 7.15 22.68
C PHE A 361 37.22 6.25 21.75
N PHE A 362 37.67 6.05 20.51
CA PHE A 362 37.09 5.08 19.59
C PHE A 362 37.15 3.67 20.16
N CYS A 363 38.29 3.23 20.72
CA CYS A 363 38.38 1.92 21.34
C CYS A 363 37.38 1.75 22.49
N VAL A 364 37.17 2.77 23.31
CA VAL A 364 36.19 2.75 24.41
C VAL A 364 34.75 2.63 23.88
N LEU A 365 34.38 3.48 22.93
CA LEU A 365 33.04 3.44 22.34
C LEU A 365 32.79 2.18 21.51
N PHE A 366 33.80 1.67 20.80
CA PHE A 366 33.73 0.41 20.07
C PHE A 366 33.54 -0.78 21.02
N LEU A 367 34.24 -0.79 22.15
CA LEU A 367 34.04 -1.80 23.19
C LEU A 367 32.63 -1.72 23.77
N ALA A 368 32.11 -0.51 24.02
CA ALA A 368 30.72 -0.32 24.43
C ALA A 368 29.75 -0.84 23.35
N LEU A 369 29.97 -0.53 22.07
CA LEU A 369 29.16 -1.05 20.96
C LEU A 369 29.20 -2.59 20.93
N TYR A 370 30.37 -3.21 21.10
CA TYR A 370 30.53 -4.67 21.06
C TYR A 370 29.70 -5.40 22.13
N TYR A 371 29.59 -4.82 23.33
CA TYR A 371 28.81 -5.43 24.42
C TYR A 371 27.33 -5.04 24.44
N LEU A 372 26.99 -3.85 23.92
CA LEU A 372 25.63 -3.31 23.97
C LEU A 372 24.81 -3.63 22.72
N HIS A 373 25.45 -3.72 21.55
CA HIS A 373 24.79 -3.93 20.28
C HIS A 373 24.98 -5.38 19.79
N PRO A 374 23.92 -6.20 19.73
CA PRO A 374 24.05 -7.62 19.43
C PRO A 374 24.56 -7.90 18.00
N GLY A 375 24.29 -6.98 17.06
CA GLY A 375 24.87 -7.02 15.72
C GLY A 375 26.40 -7.17 15.71
N ALA A 376 27.10 -6.62 16.69
CA ALA A 376 28.57 -6.67 16.75
C ALA A 376 29.08 -8.07 17.15
N GLN A 377 28.25 -8.87 17.82
CA GLN A 377 28.57 -10.25 18.21
C GLN A 377 28.31 -11.25 17.08
N ILE A 378 27.31 -10.97 16.22
CA ILE A 378 26.99 -11.83 15.05
C ILE A 378 27.81 -11.48 13.81
N ALA A 379 28.32 -10.25 13.69
CA ALA A 379 29.10 -9.84 12.55
C ALA A 379 30.43 -10.61 12.47
N THR A 380 30.90 -10.87 11.25
CA THR A 380 32.18 -11.54 11.03
C THR A 380 33.31 -10.68 11.61
N ARG A 381 34.06 -11.24 12.58
CA ARG A 381 35.10 -10.52 13.32
C ARG A 381 36.14 -9.84 12.41
N THR A 382 36.50 -10.47 11.30
CA THR A 382 37.44 -9.94 10.31
C THR A 382 36.89 -8.73 9.58
N GLU A 383 35.64 -8.76 9.13
CA GLU A 383 34.99 -7.64 8.46
C GLU A 383 34.74 -6.48 9.42
N LEU A 384 34.27 -6.76 10.64
CA LEU A 384 34.09 -5.74 11.65
C LEU A 384 35.41 -5.02 12.00
N ALA A 385 36.51 -5.77 12.12
CA ALA A 385 37.84 -5.19 12.36
C ALA A 385 38.32 -4.34 11.18
N LYS A 386 38.16 -4.83 9.94
CA LYS A 386 38.50 -4.06 8.72
C LYS A 386 37.73 -2.75 8.67
N VAL A 387 36.40 -2.79 8.80
CA VAL A 387 35.54 -1.60 8.77
C VAL A 387 35.87 -0.63 9.90
N SER A 388 36.21 -1.13 11.08
CA SER A 388 36.62 -0.29 12.22
C SER A 388 37.92 0.46 11.94
N ILE A 389 38.93 -0.24 11.40
CA ILE A 389 40.22 0.35 11.05
C ILE A 389 40.04 1.36 9.90
N THR A 390 39.31 1.00 8.83
CA THR A 390 39.09 1.90 7.69
C THR A 390 38.29 3.14 8.11
N SER A 391 37.27 2.98 8.96
CA SER A 391 36.46 4.09 9.48
C SER A 391 37.29 5.06 10.33
N ILE A 392 38.05 4.57 11.31
CA ILE A 392 38.84 5.47 12.17
C ILE A 392 39.94 6.18 11.39
N VAL A 393 40.60 5.49 10.45
CA VAL A 393 41.66 6.08 9.61
C VAL A 393 41.05 7.12 8.66
N SER A 394 39.99 6.78 7.93
CA SER A 394 39.35 7.69 6.97
C SER A 394 38.81 8.95 7.65
N VAL A 395 38.12 8.82 8.78
CA VAL A 395 37.57 9.96 9.52
C VAL A 395 38.67 10.87 10.06
N ASN A 396 39.75 10.32 10.63
CA ASN A 396 40.89 11.13 11.09
C ASN A 396 41.62 11.81 9.92
N LEU A 397 41.79 11.09 8.80
CA LEU A 397 42.41 11.63 7.59
C LEU A 397 41.59 12.81 7.03
N ILE A 398 40.27 12.65 6.92
CA ILE A 398 39.35 13.72 6.52
C ILE A 398 39.45 14.89 7.49
N ALA A 399 39.44 14.66 8.80
CA ALA A 399 39.54 15.73 9.80
C ALA A 399 40.87 16.52 9.74
N LEU A 400 41.96 15.89 9.28
CA LEU A 400 43.26 16.55 9.09
C LEU A 400 43.36 17.29 7.75
N ILE A 401 42.75 16.74 6.69
CA ILE A 401 42.84 17.25 5.32
C ILE A 401 41.81 18.35 5.05
N LEU A 402 40.56 18.17 5.49
CA LEU A 402 39.44 19.06 5.21
C LEU A 402 39.74 20.53 5.55
N PRO A 403 40.37 20.86 6.70
CA PRO A 403 40.70 22.25 7.02
C PRO A 403 41.69 22.89 6.04
N ARG A 404 42.56 22.11 5.40
CA ARG A 404 43.56 22.63 4.44
C ARG A 404 42.91 23.02 3.11
N PHE A 405 41.92 22.26 2.66
CA PHE A 405 41.19 22.57 1.43
C PHE A 405 40.21 23.73 1.61
N MET A 406 39.56 23.82 2.77
CA MET A 406 38.59 24.90 3.04
C MET A 406 39.25 26.24 3.40
N ASN A 407 40.53 26.25 3.79
CA ASN A 407 41.30 27.46 4.11
C ASN A 407 41.96 28.13 2.88
N GLN A 408 41.50 27.88 1.65
CA GLN A 408 42.03 28.60 0.49
C GLN A 408 41.73 30.10 0.63
N SER A 409 42.79 30.92 0.60
CA SER A 409 42.72 32.37 0.78
C SER A 409 41.83 33.00 -0.28
N SER A 410 40.67 33.53 0.14
CA SER A 410 39.86 34.38 -0.72
C SER A 410 40.62 35.68 -0.98
N THR A 411 41.11 35.86 -2.20
CA THR A 411 41.65 37.13 -2.72
C THR A 411 40.54 38.11 -3.13
N GLY A 412 39.25 37.77 -2.93
CA GLY A 412 38.08 38.60 -3.27
C GLY A 412 37.33 39.17 -2.06
N LYS A 413 36.69 40.34 -2.25
CA LYS A 413 35.91 41.11 -1.24
C LYS A 413 34.70 40.37 -0.65
N GLU A 414 34.24 39.27 -1.24
CA GLU A 414 33.19 38.42 -0.67
C GLU A 414 33.77 37.10 -0.19
N VAL A 415 33.78 36.91 1.14
CA VAL A 415 34.17 35.64 1.75
C VAL A 415 32.97 34.71 1.72
N SER A 416 33.08 33.61 0.98
CA SER A 416 32.05 32.57 0.95
C SER A 416 31.89 31.90 2.33
N LEU A 417 30.67 31.45 2.66
CA LEU A 417 30.36 30.73 3.90
C LEU A 417 31.23 29.46 4.07
N ILE A 418 31.60 28.83 2.95
CA ILE A 418 32.41 27.62 2.93
C ILE A 418 33.82 27.90 3.45
N ASN A 419 34.44 29.01 3.04
CA ASN A 419 35.80 29.37 3.45
C ASN A 419 35.87 29.80 4.93
N MET A 420 34.75 30.21 5.52
CA MET A 420 34.67 30.56 6.95
C MET A 420 34.31 29.39 7.87
N SER A 421 33.92 28.24 7.33
CA SER A 421 33.48 27.08 8.12
C SER A 421 34.51 26.62 9.16
N VAL A 422 35.79 26.52 8.79
CA VAL A 422 36.88 26.09 9.69
C VAL A 422 37.06 27.05 10.86
N PRO A 423 37.18 28.38 10.64
CA PRO A 423 37.11 29.37 11.72
C PRO A 423 35.86 29.26 12.59
N ILE A 424 34.67 29.09 11.98
CA ILE A 424 33.39 28.99 12.69
C ILE A 424 33.39 27.80 13.66
N PHE A 425 33.76 26.60 13.18
CA PHE A 425 33.85 25.39 14.02
C PHE A 425 34.93 25.51 15.10
N SER A 426 36.05 26.18 14.80
CA SER A 426 37.10 26.46 15.78
C SER A 426 36.63 27.38 16.91
N ILE A 427 35.88 28.45 16.58
CA ILE A 427 35.28 29.36 17.57
C ILE A 427 34.21 28.62 18.39
N ALA A 428 33.31 27.88 17.74
CA ALA A 428 32.27 27.09 18.39
C ALA A 428 32.87 26.11 19.42
N LYS A 429 33.91 25.36 19.02
CA LYS A 429 34.63 24.44 19.90
C LYS A 429 35.24 25.15 21.13
N ARG A 430 35.89 26.30 20.94
CA ARG A 430 36.48 27.08 22.06
C ARG A 430 35.40 27.60 23.00
N SER A 431 34.26 28.02 22.46
CA SER A 431 33.10 28.47 23.24
C SER A 431 32.54 27.35 24.13
N LEU A 432 32.37 26.13 23.57
CA LEU A 432 31.95 24.95 24.35
C LEU A 432 32.95 24.62 25.47
N ARG A 433 34.26 24.64 25.18
CA ARG A 433 35.31 24.35 26.17
C ARG A 433 35.37 25.37 27.31
N ARG A 434 35.08 26.64 27.03
CA ARG A 434 35.07 27.72 28.02
C ARG A 434 33.89 27.59 28.99
N ARG A 435 32.75 27.04 28.56
CA ARG A 435 31.49 26.99 29.32
C ARG A 435 31.06 25.55 29.63
N ARG A 436 31.95 24.82 30.33
CA ARG A 436 31.83 23.37 30.56
C ARG A 436 30.52 22.93 31.23
N LEU A 437 30.05 23.67 32.24
CA LEU A 437 28.83 23.31 32.98
C LEU A 437 27.59 23.33 32.08
N ARG A 438 27.44 24.39 31.27
CA ARG A 438 26.32 24.50 30.34
C ARG A 438 26.38 23.40 29.30
N PHE A 439 27.55 23.20 28.68
CA PHE A 439 27.74 22.13 27.71
C PHE A 439 27.35 20.77 28.29
N ALA A 440 27.80 20.46 29.51
CA ALA A 440 27.46 19.21 30.19
C ALA A 440 25.94 19.07 30.42
N LEU A 441 25.27 20.09 30.97
CA LEU A 441 23.83 20.05 31.21
C LEU A 441 23.02 19.86 29.92
N THR A 442 23.33 20.63 28.87
CA THR A 442 22.65 20.49 27.57
C THR A 442 22.90 19.13 26.95
N LEU A 443 24.14 18.64 27.03
CA LEU A 443 24.50 17.32 26.50
C LEU A 443 23.74 16.23 27.26
N THR A 444 23.70 16.27 28.59
CA THR A 444 22.96 15.29 29.40
C THR A 444 21.47 15.28 29.08
N SER A 445 20.82 16.43 28.90
CA SER A 445 19.41 16.49 28.49
C SER A 445 19.17 15.79 27.15
N ILE A 446 20.06 15.98 26.18
CA ILE A 446 19.95 15.36 24.85
C ILE A 446 20.29 13.87 24.92
N LEU A 447 21.28 13.47 25.71
CA LEU A 447 21.60 12.07 25.95
C LEU A 447 20.40 11.32 26.52
N LEU A 448 19.72 11.92 27.51
CA LEU A 448 18.51 11.34 28.12
C LEU A 448 17.33 11.32 27.15
N LEU A 449 17.14 12.37 26.34
CA LEU A 449 16.14 12.39 25.27
C LEU A 449 16.32 11.21 24.32
N VAL A 450 17.54 11.04 23.80
CA VAL A 450 17.87 10.00 22.83
C VAL A 450 17.82 8.61 23.48
N ALA A 451 18.36 8.45 24.69
CA ALA A 451 18.33 7.18 25.40
C ALA A 451 16.88 6.75 25.68
N SER A 452 16.03 7.68 26.13
CA SER A 452 14.59 7.45 26.32
C SER A 452 13.87 7.15 25.01
N PHE A 453 14.22 7.86 23.93
CA PHE A 453 13.72 7.60 22.58
C PHE A 453 13.96 6.16 22.14
N ILE A 454 15.18 5.68 22.33
CA ILE A 454 15.54 4.32 21.98
C ILE A 454 14.87 3.32 22.93
N SER A 455 15.01 3.49 24.25
CA SER A 455 14.65 2.44 25.21
C SER A 455 13.17 2.36 25.60
N LEU A 456 12.36 3.40 25.41
CA LEU A 456 10.98 3.43 25.91
C LEU A 456 9.90 3.45 24.84
N THR A 457 10.24 3.63 23.56
CA THR A 457 9.24 3.44 22.50
C THR A 457 9.31 2.06 21.91
N SER A 458 8.15 1.40 21.84
CA SER A 458 8.00 0.11 21.17
C SER A 458 7.03 0.31 20.02
N PHE A 459 7.57 0.34 18.80
CA PHE A 459 6.76 0.26 17.59
C PHE A 459 6.90 -1.16 17.07
N THR A 460 5.77 -1.86 16.94
CA THR A 460 5.70 -3.21 16.41
C THR A 460 4.81 -3.18 15.19
N SER A 461 5.40 -3.41 14.02
CA SER A 461 4.66 -3.77 12.83
C SER A 461 4.67 -5.29 12.69
N GLY A 462 3.54 -5.87 12.31
CA GLY A 462 3.42 -7.29 12.00
C GLY A 462 2.38 -7.51 10.92
N TYR A 463 2.24 -8.75 10.48
CA TYR A 463 1.19 -9.21 9.58
C TYR A 463 0.33 -10.24 10.31
N GLY A 464 -0.99 -10.09 10.24
CA GLY A 464 -1.89 -11.01 10.91
C GLY A 464 -3.34 -10.68 10.65
N LEU A 465 -4.22 -11.36 11.39
CA LEU A 465 -5.64 -11.07 11.37
C LEU A 465 -5.89 -9.73 12.09
N SER A 466 -6.22 -8.71 11.30
CA SER A 466 -6.77 -7.47 11.82
C SER A 466 -8.27 -7.65 12.02
N PHE A 467 -8.75 -7.28 13.21
CA PHE A 467 -10.17 -7.29 13.53
C PHE A 467 -10.55 -5.97 14.16
N THR A 468 -11.15 -5.09 13.37
CA THR A 468 -11.42 -3.71 13.77
C THR A 468 -12.86 -3.34 13.51
N LYS A 469 -13.43 -2.52 14.39
CA LYS A 469 -14.74 -1.91 14.17
C LYS A 469 -14.60 -0.86 13.07
N SER A 470 -15.22 -1.12 11.91
CA SER A 470 -15.11 -0.26 10.72
C SER A 470 -16.14 0.87 10.76
N GLU A 471 -17.38 0.56 11.13
CA GLU A 471 -18.49 1.51 11.09
C GLU A 471 -19.37 1.40 12.34
N GLY A 472 -20.33 2.34 12.45
CA GLY A 472 -21.39 2.29 13.45
C GLY A 472 -22.35 1.10 13.27
N THR A 473 -23.47 1.14 13.98
CA THR A 473 -24.53 0.12 13.85
C THR A 473 -25.30 0.31 12.55
N VAL A 474 -25.37 -0.75 11.75
CA VAL A 474 -26.26 -0.85 10.59
C VAL A 474 -27.41 -1.78 10.99
N MET A 475 -28.65 -1.46 10.62
CA MET A 475 -29.83 -2.30 10.92
C MET A 475 -29.91 -3.53 10.01
N LYS A 476 -28.80 -4.26 9.87
CA LYS A 476 -28.65 -5.44 9.01
C LYS A 476 -27.73 -6.43 9.71
N GLU A 477 -28.08 -7.70 9.71
CA GLU A 477 -27.25 -8.77 10.28
C GLU A 477 -26.80 -9.70 9.16
N GLY A 478 -25.52 -10.06 9.17
CA GLY A 478 -24.93 -10.89 8.11
C GLY A 478 -23.44 -10.63 7.94
N VAL A 479 -22.82 -11.43 7.07
CA VAL A 479 -21.41 -11.32 6.71
C VAL A 479 -21.28 -11.01 5.22
N MET A 480 -20.61 -9.91 4.88
CA MET A 480 -20.25 -9.60 3.49
C MET A 480 -18.81 -10.00 3.22
N ILE A 481 -18.58 -10.66 2.08
CA ILE A 481 -17.26 -11.11 1.62
C ILE A 481 -16.87 -10.34 0.35
N ARG A 482 -15.61 -9.89 0.30
CA ARG A 482 -14.94 -9.44 -0.93
C ARG A 482 -13.54 -10.02 -1.03
N THR A 483 -12.98 -10.01 -2.24
CA THR A 483 -11.56 -10.29 -2.44
C THR A 483 -10.72 -9.34 -1.59
N PRO A 484 -9.52 -9.77 -1.14
CA PRO A 484 -8.56 -8.82 -0.59
C PRO A 484 -8.33 -7.70 -1.60
N ASP A 485 -8.37 -6.45 -1.14
CA ASP A 485 -8.00 -5.31 -1.98
C ASP A 485 -6.62 -5.62 -2.58
N PRO A 486 -6.38 -5.32 -3.86
CA PRO A 486 -5.12 -5.67 -4.48
C PRO A 486 -3.95 -5.10 -3.66
N PRO A 487 -2.90 -5.89 -3.36
CA PRO A 487 -1.68 -5.39 -2.74
C PRO A 487 -1.05 -4.26 -3.58
N PRO A 488 -0.22 -3.41 -2.96
CA PRO A 488 -0.05 -1.99 -3.25
C PRO A 488 0.94 -1.71 -4.37
N GLU A 489 0.86 -2.40 -5.48
CA GLU A 489 1.17 -1.71 -6.73
C GLU A 489 -0.09 -0.94 -7.09
N ARG A 490 -0.32 0.16 -6.35
CA ARG A 490 -1.07 1.29 -6.92
C ARG A 490 -0.29 1.65 -8.17
N ASP A 491 -0.65 1.00 -9.27
CA ASP A 491 -0.05 1.23 -10.56
C ASP A 491 -0.05 2.73 -10.80
N ALA A 492 0.94 3.18 -11.56
CA ALA A 492 0.94 4.56 -12.01
C ALA A 492 -0.44 4.86 -12.63
N ALA A 493 -1.13 5.89 -12.11
CA ALA A 493 -2.38 6.36 -12.68
C ALA A 493 -2.19 6.46 -14.20
N PRO A 494 -3.04 5.81 -15.02
CA PRO A 494 -2.80 5.73 -16.45
C PRO A 494 -2.65 7.16 -16.98
N PHE A 495 -1.67 7.38 -17.85
CA PHE A 495 -1.37 8.67 -18.49
C PHE A 495 -0.61 9.71 -17.65
N SER A 496 -0.61 9.66 -16.31
CA SER A 496 0.02 10.71 -15.47
C SER A 496 1.29 10.29 -14.72
N GLY A 497 1.55 8.99 -14.55
CA GLY A 497 2.63 8.55 -13.65
C GLY A 497 2.32 8.78 -12.17
N GLY A 498 1.12 9.31 -11.85
CA GLY A 498 0.64 9.55 -10.50
C GLY A 498 0.18 8.27 -9.81
N GLN A 499 -0.64 8.38 -8.77
CA GLN A 499 -1.02 7.22 -7.96
C GLN A 499 -2.40 6.67 -8.39
N GLY A 500 -2.41 5.49 -9.00
CA GLY A 500 -3.63 4.84 -9.48
C GLY A 500 -4.38 4.05 -8.41
N VAL A 501 -5.65 3.73 -8.69
CA VAL A 501 -6.47 2.85 -7.86
C VAL A 501 -7.13 1.77 -8.74
N ALA A 502 -7.27 0.57 -8.19
CA ALA A 502 -7.98 -0.55 -8.81
C ALA A 502 -9.23 -0.89 -8.00
N GLY A 503 -10.25 -1.42 -8.69
CA GLY A 503 -11.42 -2.00 -8.04
C GLY A 503 -11.12 -3.36 -7.40
N PRO A 504 -12.07 -3.93 -6.64
CA PRO A 504 -11.94 -5.27 -6.10
C PRO A 504 -11.84 -6.30 -7.22
N LEU A 505 -11.04 -7.34 -7.02
CA LEU A 505 -10.96 -8.46 -7.97
C LEU A 505 -12.26 -9.27 -7.95
N PRO A 506 -12.67 -9.85 -9.08
CA PRO A 506 -13.85 -10.70 -9.11
C PRO A 506 -13.65 -11.96 -8.26
N LEU A 507 -14.73 -12.36 -7.59
CA LEU A 507 -14.88 -13.62 -6.88
C LEU A 507 -15.23 -14.74 -7.87
N ASP A 508 -14.90 -15.98 -7.50
CA ASP A 508 -15.28 -17.17 -8.26
C ASP A 508 -16.74 -17.55 -7.94
N ASP A 509 -17.53 -17.85 -8.96
CA ASP A 509 -18.93 -18.28 -8.80
C ASP A 509 -19.05 -19.60 -8.01
N LEU A 510 -18.00 -20.44 -8.00
CA LEU A 510 -17.94 -21.65 -7.18
C LEU A 510 -18.10 -21.37 -5.67
N LEU A 511 -17.79 -20.15 -5.23
CA LEU A 511 -18.00 -19.75 -3.83
C LEU A 511 -19.48 -19.74 -3.44
N LEU A 512 -20.39 -19.48 -4.39
CA LEU A 512 -21.83 -19.47 -4.12
C LEU A 512 -22.32 -20.87 -3.74
N GLN A 513 -21.94 -21.87 -4.52
CA GLN A 513 -22.25 -23.27 -4.23
C GLN A 513 -21.65 -23.70 -2.90
N TRP A 514 -20.42 -23.29 -2.64
CA TRP A 514 -19.73 -23.70 -1.43
C TRP A 514 -20.36 -23.10 -0.16
N TYR A 515 -20.57 -21.79 -0.10
CA TYR A 515 -21.21 -21.20 1.07
C TYR A 515 -22.66 -21.69 1.23
N GLY A 516 -23.36 -21.98 0.13
CA GLY A 516 -24.72 -22.53 0.16
C GLY A 516 -24.81 -23.99 0.64
N GLN A 517 -23.69 -24.72 0.71
CA GLN A 517 -23.62 -26.08 1.26
C GLN A 517 -23.24 -26.12 2.75
N MET A 518 -22.94 -24.97 3.36
CA MET A 518 -22.60 -24.92 4.79
C MET A 518 -23.87 -24.91 5.64
N ASP A 519 -23.93 -25.79 6.65
CA ASP A 519 -25.10 -25.87 7.54
C ASP A 519 -25.40 -24.54 8.26
N ASP A 520 -24.37 -23.76 8.61
CA ASP A 520 -24.51 -22.47 9.31
C ASP A 520 -25.12 -21.35 8.43
N VAL A 521 -25.19 -21.56 7.11
CA VAL A 521 -25.59 -20.54 6.13
C VAL A 521 -27.05 -20.74 5.71
N VAL A 522 -27.85 -19.68 5.84
CA VAL A 522 -29.26 -19.66 5.42
C VAL A 522 -29.39 -19.29 3.95
N ASP A 523 -28.70 -18.24 3.54
CA ASP A 523 -28.73 -17.76 2.16
C ASP A 523 -27.40 -17.10 1.75
N VAL A 524 -27.10 -17.19 0.46
CA VAL A 524 -25.89 -16.62 -0.17
C VAL A 524 -26.34 -15.73 -1.32
N ILE A 525 -26.14 -14.44 -1.13
CA ILE A 525 -26.72 -13.40 -1.97
C ILE A 525 -25.60 -12.78 -2.80
N PRO A 526 -25.43 -13.24 -4.06
CA PRO A 526 -24.41 -12.72 -4.94
C PRO A 526 -24.78 -11.32 -5.41
N ARG A 527 -23.74 -10.53 -5.66
CA ARG A 527 -23.92 -9.27 -6.35
C ARG A 527 -22.91 -9.09 -7.46
N TYR A 528 -23.46 -9.04 -8.66
CA TYR A 528 -22.73 -8.88 -9.90
C TYR A 528 -22.63 -7.41 -10.24
N GLU A 529 -21.41 -6.92 -10.40
CA GLU A 529 -21.13 -5.52 -10.70
C GLU A 529 -20.05 -5.45 -11.78
N ASN A 530 -20.02 -4.37 -12.55
CA ASN A 530 -18.89 -4.11 -13.42
C ASN A 530 -17.69 -3.57 -12.62
N GLN A 531 -16.49 -3.83 -13.13
CA GLN A 531 -15.28 -3.20 -12.61
C GLN A 531 -15.38 -1.66 -12.67
N PRO A 532 -14.92 -0.94 -11.62
CA PRO A 532 -14.94 0.52 -11.58
C PRO A 532 -14.26 1.14 -12.80
N GLN A 533 -15.00 2.03 -13.48
CA GLN A 533 -14.51 2.73 -14.66
C GLN A 533 -14.02 4.15 -14.33
N ARG A 534 -13.09 4.66 -15.13
CA ARG A 534 -12.46 5.99 -14.93
C ARG A 534 -13.31 7.10 -15.51
N GLN A 535 -13.59 8.11 -14.67
CA GLN A 535 -14.21 9.37 -15.06
C GLN A 535 -13.18 10.50 -14.89
N TYR A 536 -12.38 10.74 -15.93
CA TYR A 536 -11.46 11.89 -15.96
C TYR A 536 -12.08 13.08 -16.66
N ARG A 537 -11.50 14.26 -16.40
CA ARG A 537 -11.90 15.51 -17.05
C ARG A 537 -11.68 15.45 -18.56
N GLU A 538 -10.57 14.84 -19.00
CA GLU A 538 -10.17 14.77 -20.42
C GLU A 538 -10.51 13.43 -21.09
N SER A 539 -10.80 12.38 -20.30
CA SER A 539 -11.00 11.02 -20.80
C SER A 539 -12.09 10.31 -20.00
N ASN A 540 -13.28 10.22 -20.59
CA ASN A 540 -14.42 9.55 -19.97
C ASN A 540 -14.66 8.18 -20.62
N LYS A 541 -14.46 7.10 -19.85
CA LYS A 541 -14.62 5.71 -20.31
C LYS A 541 -15.76 5.01 -19.57
N PRO A 542 -17.04 5.33 -19.86
CA PRO A 542 -18.17 4.63 -19.24
C PRO A 542 -18.20 3.16 -19.67
N ILE A 543 -18.76 2.28 -18.83
CA ILE A 543 -18.89 0.85 -19.13
C ILE A 543 -19.91 0.61 -20.25
N ALA A 544 -20.96 1.43 -20.28
CA ALA A 544 -22.01 1.35 -21.26
C ALA A 544 -22.55 2.74 -21.61
N ARG A 545 -23.30 2.83 -22.72
CA ARG A 545 -24.03 4.03 -23.11
C ARG A 545 -25.46 3.68 -23.49
N ILE A 546 -26.39 4.54 -23.08
CA ILE A 546 -27.75 4.58 -23.60
C ILE A 546 -27.80 5.83 -24.46
N GLU A 547 -27.91 5.66 -25.77
CA GLU A 547 -27.77 6.75 -26.76
C GLU A 547 -26.47 7.55 -26.57
N ARG A 548 -26.56 8.74 -25.95
CA ARG A 548 -25.42 9.62 -25.61
C ARG A 548 -25.13 9.70 -24.11
N THR A 549 -25.96 9.10 -23.27
CA THR A 549 -25.85 9.16 -21.82
C THR A 549 -24.88 8.08 -21.31
N PRO A 550 -23.80 8.47 -20.60
CA PRO A 550 -22.81 7.54 -20.08
C PRO A 550 -23.34 6.81 -18.84
N ILE A 551 -23.14 5.48 -18.79
CA ILE A 551 -23.44 4.62 -17.65
C ILE A 551 -22.13 4.08 -17.09
N PHE A 552 -21.91 4.22 -15.79
CA PHE A 552 -20.70 3.77 -15.10
C PHE A 552 -20.94 2.54 -14.23
N GLY A 553 -22.18 2.33 -13.78
CA GLY A 553 -22.57 1.19 -12.95
C GLY A 553 -23.61 0.30 -13.64
N LEU A 554 -23.32 -0.98 -13.72
CA LEU A 554 -24.24 -2.05 -14.06
C LEU A 554 -24.28 -2.98 -12.85
N VAL A 555 -25.48 -3.25 -12.32
CA VAL A 555 -25.66 -4.06 -11.11
C VAL A 555 -26.69 -5.15 -11.37
N GLY A 556 -26.24 -6.39 -11.25
CA GLY A 556 -27.07 -7.60 -11.26
C GLY A 556 -27.36 -8.07 -9.84
N ILE A 557 -28.65 -8.18 -9.51
CA ILE A 557 -29.14 -8.56 -8.18
C ILE A 557 -30.11 -9.74 -8.24
N MET A 558 -30.26 -10.45 -7.13
CA MET A 558 -31.39 -11.35 -6.91
C MET A 558 -32.52 -10.56 -6.24
N PRO A 559 -33.62 -10.22 -6.94
CA PRO A 559 -34.54 -9.19 -6.45
C PRO A 559 -35.17 -9.49 -5.07
N PRO A 560 -35.70 -10.70 -4.78
CA PRO A 560 -36.30 -10.99 -3.48
C PRO A 560 -35.31 -10.82 -2.32
N GLN A 561 -34.12 -11.37 -2.48
CA GLN A 561 -33.06 -11.33 -1.47
C GLN A 561 -32.48 -9.92 -1.28
N GLU A 562 -32.30 -9.16 -2.35
CA GLU A 562 -31.82 -7.78 -2.29
C GLU A 562 -32.86 -6.86 -1.61
N ALA A 563 -34.16 -7.13 -1.78
CA ALA A 563 -35.21 -6.42 -1.05
C ALA A 563 -35.19 -6.76 0.45
N GLU A 564 -34.91 -8.00 0.80
CA GLU A 564 -34.84 -8.44 2.20
C GLU A 564 -33.65 -7.84 2.95
N ILE A 565 -32.43 -7.96 2.40
CA ILE A 565 -31.23 -7.43 3.07
C ILE A 565 -31.12 -5.92 2.91
N ASN A 566 -31.28 -5.45 1.69
CA ASN A 566 -30.87 -4.10 1.32
C ASN A 566 -32.03 -3.12 1.20
N HIS A 567 -33.27 -3.60 1.24
CA HIS A 567 -34.50 -2.79 1.12
C HIS A 567 -34.50 -1.91 -0.13
N LEU A 568 -33.89 -2.38 -1.23
CA LEU A 568 -33.85 -1.64 -2.49
C LEU A 568 -35.25 -1.40 -3.08
N ASP A 569 -36.20 -2.30 -2.79
CA ASP A 569 -37.61 -2.18 -3.16
C ASP A 569 -38.28 -0.94 -2.54
N SER A 570 -37.85 -0.51 -1.35
CA SER A 570 -38.35 0.70 -0.69
C SER A 570 -38.02 1.99 -1.46
N ALA A 571 -37.01 1.96 -2.34
CA ALA A 571 -36.64 3.10 -3.17
C ALA A 571 -37.49 3.24 -4.44
N VAL A 572 -38.38 2.28 -4.76
CA VAL A 572 -39.23 2.35 -5.96
C VAL A 572 -40.35 3.38 -5.74
N VAL A 573 -40.37 4.44 -6.55
CA VAL A 573 -41.38 5.52 -6.49
C VAL A 573 -42.48 5.33 -7.52
N GLU A 574 -42.13 4.77 -8.69
CA GLU A 574 -43.05 4.58 -9.81
C GLU A 574 -42.81 3.22 -10.48
N GLY A 575 -43.88 2.59 -10.96
CA GLY A 575 -43.82 1.26 -11.59
C GLY A 575 -43.84 0.12 -10.57
N ARG A 576 -43.06 -0.93 -10.83
CA ARG A 576 -42.92 -2.09 -9.94
C ARG A 576 -41.46 -2.48 -9.74
N TYR A 577 -41.20 -3.22 -8.68
CA TYR A 577 -39.88 -3.80 -8.43
C TYR A 577 -39.52 -4.92 -9.43
N LEU A 578 -38.23 -5.26 -9.50
CA LEU A 578 -37.70 -6.30 -10.39
C LEU A 578 -38.25 -7.68 -10.04
N GLY A 579 -38.44 -8.49 -11.06
CA GLY A 579 -38.70 -9.91 -10.93
C GLY A 579 -37.76 -10.73 -11.80
N ASP A 580 -38.17 -11.95 -12.10
CA ASP A 580 -37.35 -12.95 -12.81
C ASP A 580 -37.37 -12.84 -14.34
N ARG A 581 -38.09 -11.86 -14.88
CA ARG A 581 -38.23 -11.68 -16.33
C ARG A 581 -36.95 -11.09 -16.91
N ILE A 582 -36.48 -11.68 -18.00
CA ILE A 582 -35.25 -11.28 -18.70
C ILE A 582 -35.50 -9.99 -19.49
N GLY A 583 -34.56 -9.04 -19.40
CA GLY A 583 -34.61 -7.79 -20.16
C GLY A 583 -35.35 -6.66 -19.44
N GLU A 584 -35.61 -6.79 -18.14
CA GLU A 584 -36.19 -5.75 -17.30
C GLU A 584 -35.10 -4.98 -16.53
N VAL A 585 -35.31 -3.68 -16.33
CA VAL A 585 -34.34 -2.80 -15.64
C VAL A 585 -35.04 -1.79 -14.75
N LEU A 586 -34.43 -1.47 -13.61
CA LEU A 586 -34.75 -0.29 -12.79
C LEU A 586 -33.71 0.79 -13.04
N ILE A 587 -34.19 2.01 -13.14
CA ILE A 587 -33.37 3.20 -13.31
C ILE A 587 -33.77 4.24 -12.27
N SER A 588 -32.89 5.18 -11.96
CA SER A 588 -33.19 6.28 -11.08
C SER A 588 -34.10 7.32 -11.75
N THR A 589 -34.84 8.10 -10.96
CA THR A 589 -35.65 9.22 -11.46
C THR A 589 -34.80 10.24 -12.21
N GLY A 590 -33.57 10.50 -11.76
CA GLY A 590 -32.62 11.37 -12.44
C GLY A 590 -32.18 10.84 -13.81
N LEU A 591 -31.97 9.52 -13.95
CA LEU A 591 -31.63 8.92 -15.26
C LEU A 591 -32.84 8.94 -16.20
N ALA A 592 -34.04 8.64 -15.72
CA ALA A 592 -35.27 8.70 -16.52
C ALA A 592 -35.49 10.11 -17.09
N ALA A 593 -35.33 11.15 -16.26
CA ALA A 593 -35.42 12.54 -16.70
C ALA A 593 -34.36 12.94 -17.74
N LYS A 594 -33.13 12.40 -17.64
CA LYS A 594 -32.07 12.63 -18.65
C LYS A 594 -32.37 11.96 -19.99
N LEU A 595 -33.06 10.83 -19.97
CA LEU A 595 -33.42 10.05 -21.15
C LEU A 595 -34.77 10.45 -21.74
N ASP A 596 -35.53 11.33 -21.07
CA ASP A 596 -36.92 11.65 -21.41
C ASP A 596 -37.79 10.37 -21.52
N ALA A 597 -37.56 9.43 -20.59
CA ALA A 597 -38.15 8.09 -20.58
C ALA A 597 -39.07 7.86 -19.38
N THR A 598 -40.07 7.00 -19.56
CA THR A 598 -41.09 6.63 -18.57
C THR A 598 -41.13 5.12 -18.35
N VAL A 599 -41.87 4.68 -17.31
CA VAL A 599 -42.05 3.24 -17.06
C VAL A 599 -42.77 2.58 -18.23
N GLY A 600 -42.20 1.50 -18.74
CA GLY A 600 -42.68 0.76 -19.92
C GLY A 600 -41.88 1.03 -21.20
N ASP A 601 -41.07 2.09 -21.23
CA ASP A 601 -40.23 2.39 -22.39
C ASP A 601 -39.06 1.41 -22.52
N THR A 602 -38.67 1.15 -23.77
CA THR A 602 -37.55 0.27 -24.10
C THR A 602 -36.39 1.06 -24.68
N PHE A 603 -35.17 0.77 -24.25
CA PHE A 603 -33.96 1.38 -24.79
C PHE A 603 -32.90 0.32 -25.14
N THR A 604 -31.98 0.70 -26.03
CA THR A 604 -30.83 -0.14 -26.37
C THR A 604 -29.60 0.31 -25.59
N LEU A 605 -29.14 -0.57 -24.69
CA LEU A 605 -27.88 -0.41 -23.99
C LEU A 605 -26.74 -0.93 -24.86
N SER A 606 -25.79 -0.06 -25.20
CA SER A 606 -24.54 -0.45 -25.86
C SER A 606 -23.45 -0.62 -24.80
N ALA A 607 -23.18 -1.87 -24.41
CA ALA A 607 -22.17 -2.23 -23.42
C ALA A 607 -21.03 -3.00 -24.10
N GLN A 608 -19.82 -2.43 -24.11
CA GLN A 608 -18.64 -2.99 -24.79
C GLN A 608 -18.93 -3.36 -26.27
N GLU A 609 -19.13 -4.65 -26.57
CA GLU A 609 -19.32 -5.20 -27.92
C GLU A 609 -20.74 -5.71 -28.20
N LYS A 610 -21.62 -5.75 -27.19
CA LYS A 610 -23.00 -6.25 -27.33
C LYS A 610 -24.02 -5.15 -27.09
N THR A 611 -25.12 -5.24 -27.82
CA THR A 611 -26.29 -4.40 -27.61
C THR A 611 -27.37 -5.22 -26.91
N HIS A 612 -27.95 -4.64 -25.86
CA HIS A 612 -29.01 -5.25 -25.08
C HIS A 612 -30.25 -4.36 -25.13
N THR A 613 -31.40 -4.93 -25.43
CA THR A 613 -32.67 -4.20 -25.37
C THR A 613 -33.26 -4.42 -23.98
N LEU A 614 -33.50 -3.33 -23.25
CA LEU A 614 -34.01 -3.36 -21.87
C LEU A 614 -35.30 -2.55 -21.77
N THR A 615 -36.22 -3.01 -20.92
CA THR A 615 -37.51 -2.36 -20.65
C THR A 615 -37.52 -1.81 -19.23
N ILE A 616 -37.84 -0.53 -19.08
CA ILE A 616 -37.94 0.12 -17.76
C ILE A 616 -39.20 -0.39 -17.06
N VAL A 617 -39.04 -1.02 -15.89
CA VAL A 617 -40.18 -1.55 -15.11
C VAL A 617 -40.49 -0.74 -13.85
N GLY A 618 -39.57 0.09 -13.41
CA GLY A 618 -39.76 0.98 -12.27
C GLY A 618 -38.65 2.04 -12.14
N LEU A 619 -38.99 3.11 -11.44
CA LEU A 619 -38.11 4.26 -11.16
C LEU A 619 -37.75 4.32 -9.68
N LEU A 620 -36.46 4.54 -9.40
CA LEU A 620 -35.90 4.59 -8.05
C LEU A 620 -35.63 6.04 -7.60
N ASP A 621 -35.93 6.36 -6.35
CA ASP A 621 -35.63 7.67 -5.75
C ASP A 621 -34.12 7.89 -5.59
N ASP A 622 -33.62 8.98 -6.16
CA ASP A 622 -32.19 9.31 -6.17
C ASP A 622 -31.62 9.60 -4.77
N ASN A 623 -32.43 10.11 -3.83
CA ASN A 623 -31.96 10.45 -2.48
C ASN A 623 -31.95 9.20 -1.59
N LEU A 624 -33.02 8.40 -1.61
CA LEU A 624 -33.07 7.12 -0.89
C LEU A 624 -31.94 6.20 -1.37
N LEU A 625 -31.67 6.13 -2.68
CA LEU A 625 -30.56 5.33 -3.22
C LEU A 625 -29.18 5.72 -2.68
N LYS A 626 -28.97 6.99 -2.31
CA LYS A 626 -27.71 7.45 -1.70
C LYS A 626 -27.63 7.12 -0.21
N GLU A 627 -28.77 7.02 0.46
CA GLU A 627 -28.88 6.71 1.89
C GLU A 627 -28.83 5.21 2.17
N LEU A 628 -29.32 4.38 1.25
CA LEU A 628 -29.24 2.93 1.37
C LEU A 628 -27.77 2.48 1.44
N THR A 629 -27.44 1.76 2.50
CA THR A 629 -26.11 1.16 2.72
C THR A 629 -26.15 -0.34 2.51
N ASP A 630 -24.99 -1.00 2.43
CA ASP A 630 -24.88 -2.46 2.52
C ASP A 630 -24.50 -2.93 3.94
N ILE A 631 -24.20 -4.22 4.10
CA ILE A 631 -23.70 -4.84 5.34
C ILE A 631 -22.39 -4.19 5.82
N ASP A 632 -21.55 -3.68 4.91
CA ASP A 632 -20.32 -2.95 5.28
C ASP A 632 -20.57 -1.52 5.79
N GLY A 633 -21.82 -1.05 5.78
CA GLY A 633 -22.20 0.32 6.13
C GLY A 633 -21.87 1.35 5.05
N LYS A 634 -21.37 0.95 3.89
CA LYS A 634 -21.09 1.85 2.75
C LYS A 634 -22.31 1.98 1.84
N PRO A 635 -22.39 3.04 1.03
CA PRO A 635 -23.49 3.21 0.08
C PRO A 635 -23.66 1.98 -0.81
N ILE A 636 -24.92 1.63 -1.08
CA ILE A 636 -25.25 0.50 -1.93
C ILE A 636 -24.79 0.71 -3.38
N LEU A 637 -24.48 1.93 -3.81
CA LEU A 637 -24.11 2.23 -5.19
C LEU A 637 -22.74 1.62 -5.57
N PRO A 638 -22.57 1.13 -6.82
CA PRO A 638 -21.27 0.64 -7.31
C PRO A 638 -20.24 1.78 -7.36
N SER A 639 -18.95 1.44 -7.42
CA SER A 639 -17.87 2.43 -7.43
C SER A 639 -17.38 2.79 -8.83
N LYS A 640 -16.91 4.03 -8.99
CA LYS A 640 -16.14 4.54 -10.14
C LYS A 640 -14.82 5.13 -9.69
N ILE A 641 -13.86 5.24 -10.60
CA ILE A 641 -12.56 5.85 -10.33
C ILE A 641 -12.61 7.32 -10.74
N ILE A 642 -12.34 8.22 -9.80
CA ILE A 642 -12.31 9.67 -9.99
C ILE A 642 -10.91 10.25 -9.78
N GLU A 643 -10.67 11.43 -10.34
CA GLU A 643 -9.52 12.26 -9.99
C GLU A 643 -9.75 12.86 -8.59
N TRP A 644 -9.03 12.38 -7.59
CA TRP A 644 -9.09 12.90 -6.23
C TRP A 644 -8.29 14.20 -6.10
N GLU A 645 -7.07 14.20 -6.61
CA GLU A 645 -6.17 15.35 -6.61
C GLU A 645 -5.33 15.37 -7.89
N ARG A 646 -5.06 16.57 -8.41
CA ARG A 646 -4.20 16.80 -9.57
C ARG A 646 -3.10 17.77 -9.17
N VAL A 647 -1.85 17.30 -9.25
CA VAL A 647 -0.67 18.11 -8.95
C VAL A 647 -0.07 18.58 -10.26
N GLU A 648 -0.21 19.88 -10.52
CA GLU A 648 0.38 20.54 -11.70
C GLU A 648 1.92 20.47 -11.62
N ALA A 649 2.55 20.05 -12.72
CA ALA A 649 4.01 19.96 -12.84
C ALA A 649 4.46 20.59 -14.17
N ASP A 650 5.76 20.90 -14.31
CA ASP A 650 6.36 21.37 -15.58
C ASP A 650 6.40 20.28 -16.70
N GLY A 651 5.57 19.24 -16.57
CA GLY A 651 5.39 18.06 -17.45
C GLY A 651 3.92 17.58 -17.43
N PRO A 652 3.60 16.30 -17.68
CA PRO A 652 2.23 15.82 -17.49
C PRO A 652 1.82 15.95 -16.01
N ASP A 653 0.62 16.47 -15.75
CA ASP A 653 0.06 16.59 -14.39
C ASP A 653 0.04 15.21 -13.71
N PHE A 654 0.39 15.17 -12.43
CA PHE A 654 0.27 13.94 -11.63
C PHE A 654 -1.15 13.82 -11.07
N VAL A 655 -1.85 12.75 -11.43
CA VAL A 655 -3.22 12.49 -10.95
C VAL A 655 -3.16 11.45 -9.83
N ILE A 656 -3.83 11.76 -8.72
CA ILE A 656 -4.11 10.82 -7.64
C ILE A 656 -5.56 10.35 -7.82
N GLU A 657 -5.73 9.06 -8.03
CA GLU A 657 -7.05 8.43 -8.20
C GLU A 657 -7.68 8.07 -6.84
N ALA A 658 -9.00 8.04 -6.79
CA ALA A 658 -9.77 7.44 -5.70
C ALA A 658 -11.02 6.73 -6.21
N LEU A 659 -11.52 5.77 -5.44
CA LEU A 659 -12.84 5.19 -5.65
C LEU A 659 -13.90 6.08 -5.01
N ALA A 660 -14.95 6.38 -5.76
CA ALA A 660 -16.13 7.08 -5.28
C ALA A 660 -17.39 6.34 -5.74
N PRO A 661 -18.50 6.39 -4.98
CA PRO A 661 -19.76 5.82 -5.45
C PRO A 661 -20.21 6.52 -6.73
N CYS A 662 -20.78 5.74 -7.65
CA CYS A 662 -21.48 6.27 -8.82
C CYS A 662 -22.66 7.13 -8.38
N SER A 663 -23.02 8.12 -9.18
CA SER A 663 -24.27 8.85 -8.95
C SER A 663 -25.46 7.96 -9.34
N PRO A 664 -26.65 8.06 -8.69
CA PRO A 664 -27.81 7.24 -9.02
C PRO A 664 -28.23 7.29 -10.50
N ASP A 665 -27.98 8.43 -11.16
CA ASP A 665 -28.26 8.70 -12.57
C ASP A 665 -27.21 8.13 -13.55
N GLU A 666 -26.23 7.38 -13.05
CA GLU A 666 -25.18 6.70 -13.82
C GLU A 666 -25.24 5.17 -13.68
N VAL A 667 -26.29 4.62 -13.06
CA VAL A 667 -26.40 3.20 -12.66
C VAL A 667 -27.66 2.54 -13.22
N LEU A 668 -27.53 1.29 -13.68
CA LEU A 668 -28.63 0.41 -14.07
C LEU A 668 -28.70 -0.81 -13.16
N TRP A 669 -29.92 -1.17 -12.74
CA TRP A 669 -30.18 -2.32 -11.89
C TRP A 669 -31.05 -3.34 -12.61
N PHE A 670 -30.67 -4.61 -12.60
CA PHE A 670 -31.43 -5.67 -13.27
C PHE A 670 -31.24 -7.01 -12.53
N SER A 671 -32.07 -7.99 -12.87
CA SER A 671 -31.99 -9.33 -12.28
C SER A 671 -30.73 -10.08 -12.75
N THR A 672 -30.20 -10.99 -11.93
CA THR A 672 -29.08 -11.88 -12.30
C THR A 672 -29.32 -12.60 -13.62
N LYS A 673 -30.56 -13.09 -13.86
CA LYS A 673 -30.99 -13.71 -15.13
C LYS A 673 -30.83 -12.79 -16.35
N THR A 674 -31.05 -11.49 -16.18
CA THR A 674 -30.78 -10.51 -17.25
C THR A 674 -29.28 -10.26 -17.41
N GLY A 675 -28.55 -10.25 -16.30
CA GLY A 675 -27.11 -10.05 -16.24
C GLY A 675 -26.27 -11.18 -16.83
N GLU A 676 -26.73 -12.43 -16.81
CA GLU A 676 -26.01 -13.60 -17.37
C GLU A 676 -25.57 -13.40 -18.83
N ASN A 677 -26.32 -12.63 -19.61
CA ASN A 677 -26.00 -12.34 -21.01
C ASN A 677 -24.98 -11.19 -21.19
N MET A 678 -24.59 -10.50 -20.12
CA MET A 678 -23.72 -9.33 -20.12
C MET A 678 -22.31 -9.67 -19.61
N THR A 679 -21.32 -9.68 -20.51
CA THR A 679 -19.91 -10.00 -20.19
C THR A 679 -19.22 -8.99 -19.29
N ALA A 680 -19.80 -7.80 -19.11
CA ALA A 680 -19.24 -6.73 -18.28
C ALA A 680 -19.44 -6.94 -16.78
N LEU A 681 -20.36 -7.83 -16.39
CA LEU A 681 -20.69 -8.11 -15.00
C LEU A 681 -19.84 -9.24 -14.45
N GLN A 682 -19.36 -9.05 -13.23
CA GLN A 682 -18.58 -10.04 -12.51
C GLN A 682 -19.06 -10.10 -11.07
N LEU A 683 -18.95 -11.26 -10.42
CA LEU A 683 -19.25 -11.39 -9.01
C LEU A 683 -18.20 -10.59 -8.22
N LEU A 684 -18.55 -9.44 -7.64
CA LEU A 684 -17.58 -8.62 -6.88
C LEU A 684 -17.74 -8.77 -5.38
N ARG A 685 -18.90 -9.24 -4.93
CA ARG A 685 -19.22 -9.39 -3.50
C ARG A 685 -20.32 -10.42 -3.29
N ILE A 686 -20.31 -11.00 -2.09
CA ILE A 686 -21.30 -11.97 -1.63
C ILE A 686 -21.76 -11.54 -0.24
N ASN A 687 -23.06 -11.45 -0.03
CA ASN A 687 -23.68 -11.28 1.29
C ASN A 687 -24.14 -12.65 1.78
N ILE A 688 -23.82 -12.99 3.02
CA ILE A 688 -24.13 -14.28 3.64
C ILE A 688 -25.01 -14.03 4.86
N LEU A 689 -26.17 -14.68 4.86
CA LEU A 689 -27.06 -14.74 6.01
C LEU A 689 -26.77 -16.05 6.76
N LEU A 690 -26.56 -15.94 8.06
CA LEU A 690 -26.27 -17.08 8.94
C LEU A 690 -27.51 -17.44 9.76
N GLN A 691 -27.55 -18.69 10.23
CA GLN A 691 -28.60 -19.14 11.14
C GLN A 691 -28.57 -18.39 12.48
N ASP A 692 -29.73 -18.30 13.12
CA ASP A 692 -29.86 -17.72 14.46
C ASP A 692 -28.98 -18.47 15.47
N GLY A 693 -28.11 -17.72 16.16
CA GLY A 693 -27.19 -18.26 17.17
C GLY A 693 -25.75 -18.51 16.69
N VAL A 694 -25.48 -18.40 15.39
CA VAL A 694 -24.11 -18.44 14.84
C VAL A 694 -23.39 -17.12 15.13
N ASP A 695 -22.14 -17.18 15.59
CA ASP A 695 -21.32 -15.99 15.85
C ASP A 695 -20.80 -15.38 14.53
N LEU A 696 -21.46 -14.31 14.08
CA LEU A 696 -21.10 -13.52 12.91
C LEU A 696 -19.64 -13.04 12.94
N LEU A 697 -19.12 -12.67 14.11
CA LEU A 697 -17.75 -12.17 14.25
C LEU A 697 -16.74 -13.30 14.02
N GLU A 698 -16.98 -14.48 14.59
CA GLU A 698 -16.11 -15.64 14.40
C GLU A 698 -16.18 -16.18 12.96
N PHE A 699 -17.35 -16.15 12.33
CA PHE A 699 -17.49 -16.51 10.91
C PHE A 699 -16.70 -15.57 9.98
N ALA A 700 -16.73 -14.26 10.23
CA ALA A 700 -15.93 -13.31 9.47
C ALA A 700 -14.43 -13.51 9.71
N ARG A 701 -14.01 -13.77 10.96
CA ARG A 701 -12.61 -14.06 11.30
C ARG A 701 -12.11 -15.33 10.63
N SER A 702 -12.89 -16.41 10.65
CA SER A 702 -12.53 -17.68 10.03
C SER A 702 -12.47 -17.54 8.50
N THR A 703 -13.40 -16.81 7.90
CA THR A 703 -13.40 -16.49 6.46
C THR A 703 -12.15 -15.73 6.05
N ALA A 704 -11.82 -14.65 6.77
CA ALA A 704 -10.64 -13.84 6.48
C ALA A 704 -9.34 -14.64 6.65
N LEU A 705 -9.24 -15.43 7.73
CA LEU A 705 -8.06 -16.22 8.02
C LEU A 705 -7.87 -17.38 7.04
N ASN A 706 -8.92 -18.17 6.79
CA ASN A 706 -8.86 -19.40 6.00
C ASN A 706 -8.80 -19.13 4.50
N ARG A 707 -9.46 -18.08 4.01
CA ARG A 707 -9.57 -17.78 2.57
C ARG A 707 -8.81 -16.53 2.14
N GLY A 708 -8.34 -15.71 3.07
CA GLY A 708 -7.68 -14.45 2.75
C GLY A 708 -8.63 -13.39 2.20
N PHE A 709 -9.95 -13.59 2.35
CA PHE A 709 -10.94 -12.58 1.97
C PHE A 709 -11.02 -11.46 3.01
N ARG A 710 -11.64 -10.35 2.61
CA ARG A 710 -12.12 -9.33 3.54
C ARG A 710 -13.55 -9.68 3.89
N ALA A 711 -13.81 -9.82 5.19
CA ALA A 711 -15.12 -10.17 5.69
C ALA A 711 -15.64 -9.08 6.64
N TRP A 712 -16.79 -8.50 6.32
CA TRP A 712 -17.48 -7.54 7.18
C TRP A 712 -18.61 -8.26 7.90
N ALA A 713 -18.55 -8.34 9.23
CA ALA A 713 -19.64 -8.81 10.07
C ALA A 713 -20.44 -7.61 10.58
N SER A 714 -21.71 -7.50 10.19
CA SER A 714 -22.62 -6.51 10.74
C SER A 714 -23.38 -7.12 11.92
N THR A 715 -23.26 -6.48 13.08
CA THR A 715 -23.94 -6.89 14.32
C THR A 715 -24.68 -5.71 14.92
N SER A 716 -25.59 -5.97 15.86
CA SER A 716 -26.24 -4.95 16.69
C SER A 716 -25.27 -3.99 17.40
N SER A 717 -24.01 -4.38 17.59
CA SER A 717 -22.98 -3.55 18.23
C SER A 717 -22.18 -2.68 17.24
N GLY A 718 -22.25 -2.98 15.94
CA GLY A 718 -21.55 -2.30 14.86
C GLY A 718 -21.05 -3.25 13.77
N VAL A 719 -20.43 -2.67 12.75
CA VAL A 719 -19.78 -3.43 11.65
C VAL A 719 -18.30 -3.63 11.95
N TYR A 720 -17.86 -4.89 11.86
CA TYR A 720 -16.48 -5.30 12.10
C TYR A 720 -15.85 -5.84 10.83
N LEU A 721 -14.66 -5.37 10.49
CA LEU A 721 -13.86 -5.85 9.38
C LEU A 721 -12.81 -6.83 9.89
N ALA A 722 -12.87 -8.06 9.37
CA ALA A 722 -11.83 -9.07 9.47
C ALA A 722 -11.04 -9.13 8.15
N GLU A 723 -9.73 -8.95 8.22
CA GLU A 723 -8.84 -9.08 7.05
C GLU A 723 -7.42 -9.47 7.48
N LEU A 724 -6.70 -10.17 6.61
CA LEU A 724 -5.26 -10.39 6.78
C LEU A 724 -4.51 -9.18 6.22
N THR A 725 -3.92 -8.38 7.11
CA THR A 725 -3.22 -7.15 6.72
C THR A 725 -2.06 -6.85 7.66
N GLY A 726 -1.19 -5.93 7.22
CA GLY A 726 -0.15 -5.39 8.06
C GLY A 726 -0.75 -4.49 9.14
N TYR A 727 -0.44 -4.75 10.40
CA TYR A 727 -0.82 -3.90 11.53
C TYR A 727 0.41 -3.16 12.07
N PHE A 728 0.18 -1.96 12.60
CA PHE A 728 1.20 -1.17 13.28
C PHE A 728 0.69 -0.81 14.68
N GLU A 729 1.30 -1.40 15.70
CA GLU A 729 1.05 -1.10 17.09
C GLU A 729 2.17 -0.23 17.66
N GLY A 730 1.81 0.96 18.15
CA GLY A 730 2.73 1.85 18.87
C GLY A 730 2.44 1.84 20.36
N LYS A 731 3.23 1.09 21.14
CA LYS A 731 3.21 1.19 22.61
C LYS A 731 4.20 2.28 23.06
N GLY A 732 3.74 3.16 23.95
CA GLY A 732 4.54 4.28 24.48
C GLY A 732 4.18 5.66 23.93
N LEU A 733 3.07 5.80 23.20
CA LEU A 733 2.53 7.10 22.78
C LEU A 733 2.46 8.17 23.90
N PRO A 734 2.13 7.81 25.17
CA PRO A 734 2.13 8.77 26.28
C PRO A 734 3.50 9.44 26.57
N ILE A 735 4.62 8.84 26.14
CA ILE A 735 5.98 9.36 26.37
C ILE A 735 6.31 10.55 25.45
N ILE A 736 5.51 10.79 24.42
CA ILE A 736 5.65 11.96 23.54
C ILE A 736 5.62 13.26 24.36
N ILE A 737 4.76 13.35 25.37
CA ILE A 737 4.63 14.55 26.21
C ILE A 737 5.95 14.86 26.95
N PRO A 738 6.55 13.92 27.72
CA PRO A 738 7.89 14.09 28.28
C PRO A 738 8.96 14.50 27.28
N TRP A 739 8.98 13.93 26.06
CA TRP A 739 9.97 14.32 25.05
C TRP A 739 9.81 15.74 24.57
N VAL A 740 8.57 16.18 24.32
CA VAL A 740 8.28 17.57 23.96
C VAL A 740 8.78 18.50 25.07
N ILE A 741 8.59 18.15 26.34
CA ILE A 741 9.12 18.92 27.48
C ILE A 741 10.66 18.99 27.45
N VAL A 742 11.34 17.88 27.18
CA VAL A 742 12.81 17.86 27.10
C VAL A 742 13.31 18.70 25.92
N VAL A 743 12.67 18.59 24.74
CA VAL A 743 13.02 19.41 23.56
C VAL A 743 12.82 20.90 23.87
N LEU A 744 11.68 21.27 24.48
CA LEU A 744 11.43 22.65 24.90
C LEU A 744 12.48 23.16 25.89
N ASN A 745 12.92 22.32 26.83
CA ASN A 745 14.00 22.67 27.76
C ASN A 745 15.34 22.91 27.02
N VAL A 746 15.68 22.07 26.04
CA VAL A 746 16.86 22.29 25.19
C VAL A 746 16.75 23.61 24.42
N VAL A 747 15.57 23.95 23.90
CA VAL A 747 15.33 25.24 23.21
C VAL A 747 15.53 26.42 24.17
N VAL A 748 14.94 26.37 25.36
CA VAL A 748 15.07 27.43 26.38
C VAL A 748 16.51 27.61 26.82
N THR A 749 17.24 26.50 27.06
CA THR A 749 18.65 26.57 27.48
C THR A 749 19.54 27.15 26.38
N MET A 750 19.32 26.82 25.11
CA MET A 750 20.04 27.42 23.97
C MET A 750 19.71 28.90 23.78
N MET A 751 18.44 29.28 23.95
CA MET A 751 18.02 30.68 23.90
C MET A 751 18.66 31.52 25.02
N ASN A 752 18.68 31.00 26.25
CA ASN A 752 19.36 31.66 27.37
C ASN A 752 20.87 31.77 27.14
N ALA A 753 21.48 30.76 26.52
CA ALA A 753 22.89 30.81 26.17
C ALA A 753 23.23 31.93 25.20
N TYR A 754 22.30 32.25 24.29
CA TYR A 754 22.43 33.38 23.39
C TYR A 754 22.33 34.73 24.11
N TYR A 755 21.32 34.93 24.97
CA TYR A 755 21.13 36.21 25.65
C TYR A 755 22.34 36.64 26.49
N GLU A 756 22.97 35.69 27.15
CA GLU A 756 24.21 35.92 27.90
C GLU A 756 25.41 36.25 27.00
N ARG A 757 25.37 35.84 25.73
CA ARG A 757 26.43 36.06 24.72
C ARG A 757 26.20 37.30 23.86
N ARG A 758 25.18 38.11 24.16
CA ARG A 758 24.91 39.36 23.41
C ARG A 758 26.13 40.26 23.29
N HIS A 759 26.98 40.33 24.31
CA HIS A 759 28.20 41.15 24.29
C HIS A 759 29.28 40.58 23.37
N GLU A 760 29.42 39.25 23.30
CA GLU A 760 30.34 38.59 22.36
C GLU A 760 29.85 38.79 20.91
N VAL A 761 28.53 38.70 20.68
CA VAL A 761 27.90 38.98 19.38
C VAL A 761 28.16 40.43 18.93
N MET A 762 28.05 41.39 19.85
CA MET A 762 28.38 42.80 19.58
C MET A 762 29.86 42.97 19.21
N ILE A 763 30.79 42.30 19.91
CA ILE A 763 32.23 42.34 19.58
C ILE A 763 32.48 41.80 18.16
N TYR A 764 31.93 40.62 17.83
CA TYR A 764 32.11 40.04 16.49
C TYR A 764 31.53 40.94 15.39
N SER A 765 30.36 41.54 15.64
CA SER A 765 29.77 42.50 14.72
C SER A 765 30.62 43.76 14.56
N SER A 766 31.22 44.27 15.63
CA SER A 766 32.08 45.47 15.58
C SER A 766 33.39 45.22 14.83
N ILE A 767 33.87 43.97 14.78
CA ILE A 767 35.04 43.55 14.00
C ILE A 767 34.65 43.31 12.52
N GLY A 768 33.39 43.49 12.15
CA GLY A 768 32.89 43.37 10.78
C GLY A 768 32.39 41.97 10.41
N MET A 769 32.17 41.07 11.38
CA MET A 769 31.61 39.75 11.11
C MET A 769 30.12 39.86 10.73
N ASN A 770 29.76 39.31 9.56
CA ASN A 770 28.37 39.25 9.09
C ASN A 770 27.48 38.52 10.12
N PRO A 771 26.27 39.02 10.45
CA PRO A 771 25.31 38.32 11.29
C PRO A 771 25.08 36.84 10.93
N ARG A 772 25.11 36.48 9.64
CA ARG A 772 25.02 35.08 9.18
C ARG A 772 26.20 34.23 9.65
N HIS A 773 27.41 34.80 9.68
CA HIS A 773 28.60 34.10 10.17
C HIS A 773 28.55 33.96 11.69
N ILE A 774 28.13 34.99 12.41
CA ILE A 774 27.95 34.92 13.86
C ILE A 774 26.93 33.83 14.21
N SER A 775 25.81 33.77 13.48
CA SER A 775 24.77 32.79 13.73
C SER A 775 25.20 31.35 13.40
N SER A 776 26.05 31.17 12.39
CA SER A 776 26.61 29.86 12.06
C SER A 776 27.52 29.27 13.16
N ILE A 777 28.11 30.10 14.03
CA ILE A 777 28.86 29.63 15.22
C ILE A 777 27.92 28.89 16.17
N PHE A 778 26.74 29.45 16.45
CA PHE A 778 25.75 28.80 17.31
C PHE A 778 25.20 27.51 16.68
N LEU A 779 24.99 27.50 15.36
CA LEU A 779 24.59 26.29 14.64
C LEU A 779 25.68 25.21 14.69
N ALA A 780 26.97 25.60 14.62
CA ALA A 780 28.08 24.67 14.77
C ALA A 780 28.19 24.11 16.20
N GLU A 781 27.98 24.93 17.24
CA GLU A 781 27.86 24.44 18.62
C GLU A 781 26.70 23.44 18.76
N ALA A 782 25.55 23.77 18.16
CA ALA A 782 24.38 22.92 18.16
C ALA A 782 24.65 21.56 17.49
N ALA A 783 25.30 21.57 16.33
CA ALA A 783 25.63 20.36 15.59
C ALA A 783 26.60 19.44 16.37
N VAL A 784 27.62 20.02 17.02
CA VAL A 784 28.54 19.26 17.86
C VAL A 784 27.80 18.57 19.02
N ILE A 785 26.91 19.29 19.71
CA ILE A 785 26.13 18.72 20.82
C ILE A 785 25.15 17.65 20.29
N GLY A 786 24.49 17.90 19.15
CA GLY A 786 23.55 16.97 18.54
C GLY A 786 24.19 15.62 18.15
N VAL A 787 25.36 15.65 17.52
CA VAL A 787 26.08 14.42 17.13
C VAL A 787 26.57 13.64 18.36
N LEU A 788 27.17 14.33 19.34
CA LEU A 788 27.63 13.68 20.58
C LEU A 788 26.46 13.09 21.38
N GLY A 789 25.38 13.85 21.52
CA GLY A 789 24.17 13.43 22.22
C GLY A 789 23.45 12.28 21.51
N GLY A 790 23.42 12.29 20.18
CA GLY A 790 22.85 11.23 19.36
C GLY A 790 23.61 9.92 19.51
N CYS A 791 24.93 9.91 19.28
CA CYS A 791 25.73 8.69 19.32
C CYS A 791 25.82 8.08 20.73
N ILE A 792 26.17 8.87 21.74
CA ILE A 792 26.33 8.36 23.10
C ILE A 792 24.95 8.03 23.70
N GLY A 793 23.93 8.86 23.41
CA GLY A 793 22.57 8.62 23.87
C GLY A 793 21.98 7.33 23.30
N TYR A 794 22.27 7.03 22.02
CA TYR A 794 21.88 5.77 21.38
C TYR A 794 22.50 4.57 22.10
N LEU A 795 23.81 4.58 22.36
CA LEU A 795 24.49 3.51 23.09
C LEU A 795 23.94 3.35 24.52
N LEU A 796 23.66 4.46 25.22
CA LEU A 796 23.01 4.42 26.54
C LEU A 796 21.59 3.83 26.48
N GLY A 797 20.81 4.18 25.45
CA GLY A 797 19.49 3.61 25.21
C GLY A 797 19.54 2.10 24.98
N LEU A 798 20.52 1.61 24.22
CA LEU A 798 20.73 0.17 24.05
C LEU A 798 21.09 -0.53 25.37
N GLY A 799 21.93 0.09 26.19
CA GLY A 799 22.25 -0.42 27.52
C GLY A 799 21.05 -0.42 28.48
N ALA A 800 20.14 0.54 28.32
CA ALA A 800 18.95 0.64 29.17
C ALA A 800 18.01 -0.56 29.03
N TYR A 801 17.94 -1.24 27.87
CA TYR A 801 17.11 -2.45 27.73
C TYR A 801 17.49 -3.56 28.72
N LYS A 802 18.80 -3.77 28.95
CA LYS A 802 19.29 -4.76 29.91
C LYS A 802 18.90 -4.37 31.34
N ILE A 803 18.93 -3.08 31.66
CA ILE A 803 18.56 -2.55 32.98
C ILE A 803 17.05 -2.65 33.19
N ILE A 804 16.24 -2.31 32.19
CA ILE A 804 14.78 -2.39 32.24
C ILE A 804 14.35 -3.84 32.49
N TYR A 805 14.95 -4.81 31.78
CA TYR A 805 14.64 -6.23 32.00
C TYR A 805 14.93 -6.69 33.43
N LEU A 806 16.06 -6.27 34.01
CA LEU A 806 16.43 -6.61 35.38
C LEU A 806 15.48 -6.02 36.42
N LEU A 807 14.97 -4.79 36.19
CA LEU A 807 14.10 -4.08 37.13
C LEU A 807 12.62 -4.41 36.97
N THR A 808 12.17 -4.67 35.74
CA THR A 808 10.75 -4.86 35.44
C THR A 808 10.59 -5.84 34.26
N PRO A 809 10.64 -7.16 34.52
CA PRO A 809 10.45 -8.19 33.49
C PRO A 809 9.09 -8.11 32.78
N ALA A 810 8.10 -7.46 33.40
CA ALA A 810 6.78 -7.24 32.80
C ALA A 810 6.77 -6.16 31.70
N LEU A 811 7.80 -5.31 31.63
CA LEU A 811 7.86 -4.20 30.67
C LEU A 811 8.48 -4.69 29.36
N GLN A 812 7.61 -5.05 28.44
CA GLN A 812 7.96 -5.68 27.15
C GLN A 812 8.21 -4.59 26.11
N VAL A 813 9.49 -4.27 25.88
CA VAL A 813 9.89 -3.28 24.86
C VAL A 813 10.72 -3.96 23.79
N LYS A 814 10.33 -3.78 22.53
CA LYS A 814 11.10 -4.30 21.40
C LYS A 814 12.43 -3.55 21.24
N GLN A 815 13.52 -4.28 21.08
CA GLN A 815 14.85 -3.68 20.96
C GLN A 815 15.04 -3.01 19.59
N LYS A 816 15.43 -1.74 19.58
CA LYS A 816 15.67 -0.96 18.36
C LYS A 816 17.12 -1.04 17.90
N ILE A 817 17.42 -2.02 17.06
CA ILE A 817 18.79 -2.34 16.60
C ILE A 817 19.03 -1.87 15.15
N SER A 818 17.97 -1.54 14.41
CA SER A 818 18.08 -1.11 13.01
C SER A 818 18.78 0.24 12.85
N ALA A 819 19.49 0.42 11.74
CA ALA A 819 20.21 1.65 11.42
C ALA A 819 19.28 2.87 11.31
N ILE A 820 18.03 2.66 10.88
CA ILE A 820 17.03 3.72 10.77
C ILE A 820 16.78 4.38 12.13
N TRP A 821 16.78 3.61 13.22
CA TRP A 821 16.59 4.14 14.57
C TRP A 821 17.79 4.92 15.09
N SER A 822 19.02 4.54 14.71
CA SER A 822 20.21 5.31 15.06
C SER A 822 20.26 6.64 14.29
N LEU A 823 19.89 6.63 13.01
CA LEU A 823 19.70 7.85 12.20
C LEU A 823 18.58 8.72 12.74
N ALA A 824 17.44 8.15 13.13
CA ALA A 824 16.32 8.88 13.73
C ALA A 824 16.70 9.50 15.09
N ALA A 825 17.45 8.78 15.93
CA ALA A 825 18.00 9.30 17.19
C ALA A 825 18.89 10.53 16.96
N ILE A 826 19.75 10.47 15.94
CA ILE A 826 20.60 11.60 15.54
C ILE A 826 19.76 12.73 14.94
N GLY A 827 18.76 12.41 14.12
CA GLY A 827 17.84 13.38 13.55
C GLY A 827 17.09 14.16 14.64
N ILE A 828 16.56 13.46 15.64
CA ILE A 828 15.86 14.05 16.79
C ILE A 828 16.81 14.91 17.62
N SER A 829 18.01 14.41 17.94
CA SER A 829 18.99 15.20 18.69
C SER A 829 19.38 16.45 17.90
N MET A 830 19.67 16.31 16.61
CA MET A 830 20.05 17.42 15.74
C MET A 830 18.92 18.44 15.61
N MET A 831 17.69 18.01 15.36
CA MET A 831 16.52 18.90 15.28
C MET A 831 16.28 19.65 16.58
N ALA A 832 16.33 18.97 17.74
CA ALA A 832 16.12 19.62 19.02
C ALA A 832 17.12 20.77 19.26
N VAL A 833 18.40 20.55 18.94
CA VAL A 833 19.43 21.57 19.14
C VAL A 833 19.41 22.63 18.05
N ILE A 834 19.12 22.27 16.80
CA ILE A 834 18.99 23.23 15.69
C ILE A 834 17.80 24.16 15.93
N ILE A 835 16.64 23.65 16.36
CA ILE A 835 15.48 24.50 16.69
C ILE A 835 15.85 25.50 17.79
N GLY A 836 16.56 25.04 18.84
CA GLY A 836 17.10 25.92 19.88
C GLY A 836 18.07 26.98 19.32
N GLY A 837 18.98 26.57 18.45
CA GLY A 837 19.95 27.45 17.79
C GLY A 837 19.33 28.45 16.81
N LEU A 838 18.31 28.04 16.03
CA LEU A 838 17.60 28.88 15.07
C LEU A 838 16.68 29.89 15.76
N SER A 839 16.02 29.49 16.85
CA SER A 839 15.25 30.42 17.68
C SER A 839 16.14 31.53 18.25
N ALA A 840 17.33 31.17 18.73
CA ALA A 840 18.37 32.14 19.11
C ALA A 840 18.84 33.01 17.92
N LEU A 841 18.94 32.44 16.72
CA LEU A 841 19.38 33.11 15.48
C LEU A 841 18.44 34.25 15.05
N LYS A 842 17.11 34.03 15.05
CA LYS A 842 16.12 35.04 14.65
C LYS A 842 16.17 36.28 15.54
N ASN A 843 16.42 36.11 16.83
CA ASN A 843 16.54 37.22 17.77
C ASN A 843 17.89 37.95 17.64
N SER A 844 18.89 37.34 17.00
CA SER A 844 20.25 37.89 16.91
C SER A 844 20.42 39.05 15.94
N THR A 845 19.70 39.03 14.81
CA THR A 845 19.72 40.11 13.83
C THR A 845 19.12 41.42 14.35
N SER A 846 18.40 41.37 15.48
CA SER A 846 17.80 42.56 16.11
C SER A 846 18.77 43.38 16.98
N ILE A 847 19.95 42.82 17.30
CA ILE A 847 20.91 43.38 18.28
C ILE A 847 22.14 43.99 17.59
N THR A 848 22.34 43.76 16.29
CA THR A 848 23.46 44.31 15.53
C THR A 848 23.37 45.86 15.48
N PRO A 849 24.34 46.62 16.05
CA PRO A 849 24.22 48.08 16.21
C PRO A 849 24.03 48.83 14.89
N SER A 850 24.63 48.33 13.81
CA SER A 850 24.55 48.93 12.47
C SER A 850 23.15 48.94 11.87
N LEU A 851 22.24 48.07 12.35
CA LEU A 851 20.84 48.00 11.89
C LEU A 851 19.88 48.88 12.70
N ARG A 852 20.29 49.47 13.83
CA ARG A 852 19.48 50.46 14.57
C ARG A 852 19.63 51.88 14.01
N ARG A 853 19.28 52.10 12.73
CA ARG A 853 19.00 53.45 12.20
C ARG A 853 17.50 53.74 12.32
N ARG A 854 16.98 54.00 13.52
CA ARG A 854 15.62 54.58 13.68
C ARG A 854 15.76 56.01 14.19
N TRP A 855 15.56 56.97 13.28
CA TRP A 855 15.48 58.39 13.59
C TRP A 855 14.19 58.72 14.37
N THR A 856 14.25 59.73 15.24
CA THR A 856 13.14 60.24 16.07
C THR A 856 13.02 61.76 15.92
N ILE A 857 11.79 62.28 15.95
CA ILE A 857 11.52 63.72 15.91
C ILE A 857 11.85 64.33 17.28
N ASP A 858 12.55 65.46 17.29
CA ASP A 858 12.95 66.13 18.52
C ASP A 858 11.78 66.95 19.09
N LYS A 859 11.46 66.77 20.38
CA LYS A 859 10.25 67.34 21.02
C LYS A 859 10.18 68.88 21.00
N LYS A 860 11.32 69.57 20.75
CA LYS A 860 11.39 71.03 20.63
C LYS A 860 10.85 71.58 19.30
N GLN A 861 10.58 70.72 18.31
CA GLN A 861 10.19 71.11 16.95
C GLN A 861 8.68 70.91 16.66
N GLU A 862 7.90 70.47 17.65
CA GLU A 862 6.43 70.43 17.59
C GLU A 862 5.87 71.82 17.90
N SER A 863 5.45 72.57 16.87
CA SER A 863 4.59 73.74 17.06
C SER A 863 3.11 73.32 17.03
N THR A 864 2.21 74.14 17.55
CA THR A 864 0.78 73.83 17.70
C THR A 864 0.02 73.61 16.39
N ASP A 865 0.61 73.88 15.22
CA ASP A 865 -0.08 73.70 13.92
C ASP A 865 0.71 72.95 12.83
N GLU A 866 2.06 73.02 12.82
CA GLU A 866 2.93 72.29 11.87
C GLU A 866 4.24 71.81 12.54
N THR A 867 4.70 70.59 12.22
CA THR A 867 5.99 70.05 12.68
C THR A 867 7.11 70.42 11.71
N ARG A 868 8.16 71.06 12.23
CA ARG A 868 9.33 71.50 11.44
C ARG A 868 10.45 70.46 11.51
N ILE A 869 10.83 69.87 10.38
CA ILE A 869 11.87 68.86 10.28
C ILE A 869 12.98 69.37 9.35
N ILE A 870 14.19 69.54 9.88
CA ILE A 870 15.37 69.89 9.07
C ILE A 870 15.90 68.61 8.42
N ILE A 871 16.05 68.63 7.09
CA ILE A 871 16.62 67.52 6.33
C ILE A 871 18.15 67.68 6.35
N PRO A 872 18.92 66.70 6.85
CA PRO A 872 20.37 66.82 7.04
C PRO A 872 21.12 66.59 5.74
N VAL A 873 20.93 67.46 4.76
CA VAL A 873 21.59 67.44 3.46
C VAL A 873 22.19 68.82 3.22
N GLN A 874 23.42 68.85 2.71
CA GLN A 874 24.07 70.07 2.24
C GLN A 874 24.02 70.10 0.71
N VAL A 875 23.38 71.11 0.16
CA VAL A 875 23.31 71.37 -1.30
C VAL A 875 24.02 72.69 -1.56
N TYR A 876 25.05 72.68 -2.41
CA TYR A 876 25.78 73.90 -2.75
C TYR A 876 25.04 74.73 -3.81
N GLU A 877 25.33 76.03 -3.90
CA GLU A 877 24.65 76.92 -4.84
C GLU A 877 24.82 76.51 -6.31
N GLU A 878 25.90 75.82 -6.64
CA GLU A 878 26.21 75.29 -7.98
C GLU A 878 25.36 74.05 -8.32
N GLU A 879 24.95 73.26 -7.31
CA GLU A 879 24.25 71.97 -7.46
C GLU A 879 22.72 72.12 -7.36
N ILE A 880 22.21 73.33 -7.16
CA ILE A 880 20.79 73.55 -6.85
C ILE A 880 19.87 73.14 -8.01
N ALA A 881 20.31 73.32 -9.26
CA ALA A 881 19.53 72.93 -10.43
C ALA A 881 19.33 71.40 -10.49
N GLU A 882 20.41 70.65 -10.27
CA GLU A 882 20.41 69.18 -10.24
C GLU A 882 19.60 68.65 -9.05
N TYR A 883 19.71 69.29 -7.89
CA TYR A 883 18.94 68.91 -6.70
C TYR A 883 17.42 69.09 -6.90
N ILE A 884 17.01 70.17 -7.57
CA ILE A 884 15.61 70.43 -7.92
C ILE A 884 15.10 69.37 -8.91
N GLU A 885 15.90 69.00 -9.91
CA GLU A 885 15.57 67.91 -10.85
C GLU A 885 15.44 66.56 -10.14
N PHE A 886 16.36 66.26 -9.22
CA PHE A 886 16.33 65.05 -8.40
C PHE A 886 15.06 64.96 -7.55
N ILE A 887 14.68 66.03 -6.84
CA ILE A 887 13.45 66.06 -6.04
C ILE A 887 12.23 65.87 -6.94
N ASN A 888 12.17 66.54 -8.10
CA ASN A 888 11.06 66.40 -9.04
C ASN A 888 10.90 64.95 -9.49
N ALA A 889 11.99 64.30 -9.92
CA ALA A 889 11.99 62.92 -10.37
C ALA A 889 11.54 61.95 -9.25
N LYS A 890 12.01 62.16 -8.01
CA LYS A 890 11.67 61.33 -6.85
C LYS A 890 10.21 61.52 -6.42
N LEU A 891 9.69 62.73 -6.42
CA LEU A 891 8.28 63.01 -6.10
C LEU A 891 7.33 62.47 -7.18
N GLU A 892 7.68 62.56 -8.46
CA GLU A 892 6.89 61.97 -9.56
C GLU A 892 6.85 60.44 -9.46
N LYS A 893 8.00 59.81 -9.21
CA LYS A 893 8.07 58.35 -9.00
C LYS A 893 7.22 57.92 -7.80
N ALA A 894 7.20 58.74 -6.74
CA ALA A 894 6.42 58.47 -5.54
C ALA A 894 4.89 58.57 -5.73
N LYS A 895 4.38 59.12 -6.84
CA LYS A 895 2.94 59.06 -7.17
C LYS A 895 2.43 57.64 -7.40
N LYS A 896 3.30 56.73 -7.87
CA LYS A 896 2.97 55.34 -8.22
C LYS A 896 3.30 54.33 -7.11
N GLY A 897 3.53 54.79 -5.87
CA GLY A 897 3.89 53.90 -4.77
C GLY A 897 2.75 52.95 -4.38
N ARG A 898 3.07 51.67 -4.16
CA ARG A 898 2.09 50.61 -3.83
C ARG A 898 1.61 50.62 -2.38
N THR A 899 2.39 51.22 -1.47
CA THR A 899 2.09 51.24 -0.02
C THR A 899 1.81 52.67 0.48
N MET A 900 2.69 53.61 0.12
CA MET A 900 2.53 55.05 0.35
C MET A 900 2.68 55.76 -0.98
N MET A 901 1.93 56.84 -1.20
CA MET A 901 1.99 57.63 -2.42
C MET A 901 1.99 59.14 -2.15
N VAL A 902 2.63 59.88 -3.04
CA VAL A 902 2.57 61.35 -3.10
C VAL A 902 1.40 61.77 -3.99
N ARG A 903 0.56 62.70 -3.52
CA ARG A 903 -0.55 63.28 -4.30
C ARG A 903 -0.38 64.79 -4.43
N MET A 904 -0.78 65.30 -5.60
CA MET A 904 -0.82 66.73 -5.92
C MET A 904 0.49 67.49 -5.62
N PRO A 905 1.68 67.00 -6.03
CA PRO A 905 2.89 67.78 -5.85
C PRO A 905 2.82 69.03 -6.73
N LYS A 906 3.01 70.20 -6.10
CA LYS A 906 3.07 71.49 -6.77
C LYS A 906 4.32 72.23 -6.30
N MET A 907 5.16 72.60 -7.25
CA MET A 907 6.31 73.47 -7.02
C MET A 907 5.90 74.92 -7.28
N THR A 908 6.25 75.81 -6.37
CA THR A 908 6.17 77.26 -6.54
C THR A 908 7.53 77.87 -6.23
N GLN A 909 8.03 78.72 -7.11
CA GLN A 909 9.25 79.47 -6.86
C GLN A 909 8.88 80.75 -6.12
N THR A 910 9.29 80.84 -4.86
CA THR A 910 8.90 81.91 -3.94
C THR A 910 10.08 82.88 -3.81
N GLY A 911 10.37 83.68 -4.85
CA GLY A 911 11.53 84.60 -4.92
C GLY A 911 12.64 84.14 -5.89
N GLU A 912 13.66 84.98 -6.13
CA GLU A 912 14.71 84.70 -7.14
C GLU A 912 15.54 83.43 -6.84
N LYS A 913 15.61 82.97 -5.58
CA LYS A 913 16.45 81.85 -5.13
C LYS A 913 15.83 81.01 -4.01
N SER A 914 14.52 80.75 -4.07
CA SER A 914 13.83 79.90 -3.10
C SER A 914 12.70 79.11 -3.74
N TRP A 915 12.61 77.82 -3.39
CA TRP A 915 11.62 76.89 -3.92
C TRP A 915 10.78 76.32 -2.80
N GLU A 916 9.50 76.19 -3.07
CA GLU A 916 8.55 75.57 -2.17
C GLU A 916 7.79 74.46 -2.89
N TYR A 917 7.82 73.27 -2.29
CA TYR A 917 7.06 72.11 -2.74
C TYR A 917 5.92 71.82 -1.78
N SER A 918 4.70 71.84 -2.29
CA SER A 918 3.51 71.42 -1.54
C SER A 918 3.04 70.06 -2.06
N PHE A 919 2.84 69.08 -1.17
CA PHE A 919 2.36 67.75 -1.54
C PHE A 919 1.69 67.01 -0.38
N ILE A 920 0.83 66.04 -0.70
CA ILE A 920 0.18 65.16 0.27
C ILE A 920 0.89 63.80 0.25
N TYR A 921 1.27 63.29 1.42
CA TYR A 921 1.81 61.94 1.58
C TYR A 921 0.77 61.06 2.29
N THR A 922 0.29 60.01 1.60
CA THR A 922 -0.87 59.22 2.04
C THR A 922 -0.69 57.74 1.77
N SER A 923 -1.42 56.88 2.49
CA SER A 923 -1.49 55.44 2.18
C SER A 923 -2.10 55.20 0.78
N ALA A 924 -1.56 54.21 0.07
CA ALA A 924 -1.99 53.88 -1.29
C ALA A 924 -3.22 52.96 -1.34
N ASN A 925 -3.45 52.18 -0.27
CA ASN A 925 -4.60 51.29 -0.10
C ASN A 925 -5.53 51.83 1.00
N PRO A 926 -6.81 52.15 0.70
CA PRO A 926 -7.78 52.67 1.67
C PRO A 926 -8.08 51.74 2.86
N GLN A 927 -7.76 50.44 2.75
CA GLN A 927 -8.01 49.46 3.83
C GLN A 927 -6.89 49.41 4.89
N ILE A 928 -5.74 50.03 4.63
CA ILE A 928 -4.65 50.20 5.60
C ILE A 928 -4.90 51.52 6.33
N SER A 929 -4.66 51.59 7.64
CA SER A 929 -4.84 52.79 8.48
C SER A 929 -4.56 54.09 7.70
N PRO A 930 -5.49 55.05 7.63
CA PRO A 930 -5.42 56.18 6.71
C PRO A 930 -4.36 57.18 7.17
N LEU A 931 -3.10 56.88 6.89
CA LEU A 931 -2.00 57.81 7.08
C LEU A 931 -2.14 58.95 6.09
N TYR A 932 -2.16 60.17 6.60
CA TYR A 932 -2.36 61.39 5.82
C TYR A 932 -1.53 62.53 6.42
N ALA A 933 -0.57 63.03 5.64
CA ALA A 933 0.22 64.21 5.99
C ALA A 933 0.24 65.23 4.84
N ARG A 934 -0.05 66.49 5.16
CA ARG A 934 0.19 67.62 4.25
C ARG A 934 1.60 68.15 4.50
N ASN A 935 2.37 68.29 3.43
CA ASN A 935 3.78 68.62 3.48
C ASN A 935 4.08 69.87 2.66
N ARG A 936 4.90 70.75 3.23
CA ARG A 936 5.54 71.90 2.57
C ARG A 936 7.04 71.76 2.77
N LEU A 937 7.76 71.47 1.69
CA LEU A 937 9.21 71.41 1.69
C LEU A 937 9.77 72.73 1.13
N ILE A 938 10.49 73.46 1.97
CA ILE A 938 11.08 74.76 1.64
C ILE A 938 12.58 74.57 1.44
N ILE A 939 13.07 75.07 0.32
CA ILE A 939 14.49 75.11 -0.03
C ILE A 939 14.88 76.58 -0.12
N GLU A 940 15.66 77.03 0.86
CA GLU A 940 16.04 78.43 1.04
C GLU A 940 17.56 78.60 1.12
N LYS A 941 18.07 79.73 0.63
CA LYS A 941 19.51 80.02 0.66
C LYS A 941 19.96 80.33 2.10
N GLY A 942 20.91 79.55 2.60
CA GLY A 942 21.58 79.76 3.88
C GLY A 942 22.74 80.77 3.79
N GLN A 943 23.42 80.99 4.92
CA GLN A 943 24.45 82.03 5.07
C GLN A 943 25.75 81.74 4.29
N ASP A 944 26.05 80.48 3.95
CA ASP A 944 27.35 80.04 3.38
C ASP A 944 27.24 79.40 1.98
N LYS A 945 26.64 80.09 0.99
CA LYS A 945 26.45 79.57 -0.39
C LYS A 945 25.84 78.15 -0.48
N THR A 946 25.08 77.76 0.54
CA THR A 946 24.43 76.45 0.65
C THR A 946 22.93 76.65 0.81
N TYR A 947 22.15 75.67 0.36
CA TYR A 947 20.70 75.66 0.55
C TYR A 947 20.32 74.81 1.76
N THR A 948 19.44 75.35 2.59
CA THR A 948 18.84 74.65 3.72
C THR A 948 17.49 74.10 3.31
N ILE A 949 17.25 72.82 3.63
CA ILE A 949 16.02 72.12 3.27
C ILE A 949 15.21 71.83 4.53
N VAL A 950 14.02 72.40 4.60
CA VAL A 950 13.14 72.30 5.77
C VAL A 950 11.78 71.77 5.34
N LEU A 951 11.36 70.67 5.96
CA LEU A 951 10.02 70.10 5.81
C LEU A 951 9.11 70.63 6.92
N TYR A 952 8.02 71.26 6.53
CA TYR A 952 6.89 71.56 7.39
C TYR A 952 5.79 70.53 7.09
N THR A 953 5.38 69.78 8.10
CA THR A 953 4.41 68.69 7.92
C THR A 953 3.29 68.76 8.95
N ARG A 954 2.06 68.50 8.51
CA ARG A 954 0.85 68.53 9.32
C ARG A 954 0.07 67.24 9.14
N GLY A 955 -0.21 66.57 10.25
CA GLY A 955 -0.93 65.30 10.30
C GLY A 955 -0.81 64.64 11.67
N GLU A 956 -1.33 63.43 11.80
CA GLU A 956 -1.14 62.61 13.00
C GLU A 956 0.34 62.25 13.19
N SER A 957 0.79 62.04 14.44
CA SER A 957 2.21 61.81 14.79
C SER A 957 2.87 60.72 13.94
N GLU A 958 2.14 59.63 13.67
CA GLU A 958 2.65 58.54 12.83
C GLU A 958 2.79 58.95 11.35
N SER A 959 1.83 59.72 10.82
CA SER A 959 1.87 60.25 9.44
C SER A 959 3.01 61.25 9.24
N VAL A 960 3.22 62.13 10.23
CA VAL A 960 4.33 63.10 10.28
C VAL A 960 5.68 62.38 10.30
N LYS A 961 5.81 61.32 11.12
CA LYS A 961 7.03 60.52 11.20
C LYS A 961 7.34 59.80 9.89
N GLN A 962 6.33 59.24 9.22
CA GLN A 962 6.47 58.57 7.93
C GLN A 962 6.88 59.55 6.82
N ALA A 963 6.24 60.73 6.75
CA ALA A 963 6.60 61.78 5.79
C ALA A 963 8.02 62.32 6.01
N GLY A 964 8.41 62.53 7.28
CA GLY A 964 9.77 62.92 7.64
C GLY A 964 10.82 61.87 7.28
N SER A 965 10.52 60.58 7.51
CA SER A 965 11.40 59.47 7.12
C SER A 965 11.58 59.40 5.60
N PHE A 966 10.50 59.60 4.85
CA PHE A 966 10.51 59.60 3.39
C PHE A 966 11.44 60.69 2.82
N LEU A 967 11.33 61.95 3.28
CA LEU A 967 12.23 63.02 2.80
C LEU A 967 13.67 62.87 3.29
N ARG A 968 13.90 62.35 4.50
CA ARG A 968 15.26 62.06 4.96
C ARG A 968 15.92 60.96 4.14
N GLN A 969 15.17 59.95 3.71
CA GLN A 969 15.66 58.92 2.81
C GLN A 969 16.02 59.50 1.44
N MET A 970 15.20 60.41 0.89
CA MET A 970 15.58 61.13 -0.34
C MET A 970 16.86 61.93 -0.17
N GLY A 971 17.05 62.54 1.00
CA GLY A 971 18.28 63.27 1.30
C GLY A 971 19.52 62.36 1.32
N LEU A 972 19.40 61.15 1.87
CA LEU A 972 20.47 60.15 1.82
C LEU A 972 20.73 59.65 0.40
N ASP A 973 19.67 59.38 -0.36
CA ASP A 973 19.78 58.97 -1.77
C ASP A 973 20.53 60.02 -2.59
N TRP A 974 20.28 61.31 -2.34
CA TRP A 974 21.02 62.40 -2.98
C TRP A 974 22.51 62.38 -2.61
N SER A 975 22.83 62.22 -1.32
CA SER A 975 24.23 62.14 -0.90
C SER A 975 24.97 60.93 -1.48
N LEU A 976 24.30 59.77 -1.62
CA LEU A 976 24.86 58.58 -2.24
C LEU A 976 25.09 58.76 -3.75
N GLN A 977 24.10 59.32 -4.46
CA GLN A 977 24.24 59.59 -5.90
C GLN A 977 25.39 60.57 -6.16
N ARG A 978 25.54 61.59 -5.32
CA ARG A 978 26.66 62.53 -5.37
C ARG A 978 28.02 61.86 -5.15
N GLU A 979 28.12 60.87 -4.26
CA GLU A 979 29.36 60.09 -4.05
C GLU A 979 29.66 59.15 -5.23
N GLU A 980 28.64 58.63 -5.92
CA GLU A 980 28.81 57.79 -7.12
C GLU A 980 29.23 58.61 -8.35
N GLU A 981 28.75 59.85 -8.49
CA GLU A 981 29.12 60.74 -9.60
C GLU A 981 30.49 61.43 -9.39
N ALA A 982 30.97 61.51 -8.14
CA ALA A 982 32.28 62.04 -7.79
C ALA A 982 33.43 61.00 -7.84
N ASN A 983 33.11 59.70 -7.97
CA ASN A 983 34.05 58.58 -8.13
C ASN A 983 34.07 58.07 -9.57
#